data_AF-A0A164SEE9-F1
#
_entry.id   AF-A0A164SEE9-F1
#
_cell.length_a   1.000
_cell.length_b   1.000
_cell.length_c   1.000
_cell.angle_alpha   90.00
_cell.angle_beta   90.00
_cell.angle_gamma   90.00
#
_symmetry.space_group_name_H-M   'P 1'
#
loop_
_entity.id
_entity.type
_entity.pdbx_description
1 polymer ?
#
loop_
_entity_poly.entity_id
_entity_poly.type
_entity_poly.pdbx_seq_one_letter_code
_entity_poly.pdbx_strand_id
1 'polypeptide(L)'
;MSYNDRTHLKSEEATWTFGCVPGKVPARLQAWLETHRQLESRKAALLWAPMHSMTQLRAEALGDDHEVVNVAVEKETTDMDDTLTSLLFRRQHNLDVPFGRLPDDIFREIANHYVDLWRGMERYKKSFAWRNILAVCSRLRSVLLEIPTLWTNISLNFHPELRDIFHARTRGLPLHVRTDKFMGPNEHHRHSVGNFLSGNIKTISSLLLTWHSGTSASTGWPKLTPFLEKHIGTTSFPQLKHAAFFDKDYDFHQIFGYTITINAPKLESLVLEAMVLNPTTLFPFPHLTNIHIQKVITFADEIIPLLAVCPALEFCWIDAEDMTGNVDEERWEGLLPNITTLHLPALKVLRMDMFVLTDTLKILQLLPHSPNARIRIELTTREFNHIYSEVLLQLLEPRIRHFDQLVVRQTWGGRRESSFRLCSVEDSSLSLGHHESAGLEIGVPGEFVPTNADVHADPLVPLFSILPTGIATHLSSLHLVSSTTELLNPNDDEDGIATLPTPALLISGFRYLPHLTMLKVAGWMDIDELLEAFILKGLDSSSESDVEVDVNDVALSDHGHHPTLCPSLRHFEFQDSYFTPELLIQFLQERYKAGVRVGMLRVTGDLLDEHLRSIVRALVLEFIEDTPNDLNNSEV
;
A
#
# COMPACT_ATOMS: atom_id res chain seq x y z
N MET A 1 40.37 0.77 18.27
CA MET A 1 39.82 0.92 16.90
C MET A 1 38.32 1.02 17.04
N SER A 2 37.77 2.24 16.98
CA SER A 2 36.33 2.50 17.04
C SER A 2 35.84 2.77 15.63
N TYR A 3 34.95 1.93 15.10
CA TYR A 3 34.16 2.24 13.92
C TYR A 3 32.86 2.90 14.38
N ASN A 4 32.63 4.10 13.88
CA ASN A 4 31.53 4.98 14.25
C ASN A 4 30.77 5.30 12.96
N ASP A 5 29.97 4.35 12.48
CA ASP A 5 29.11 4.56 11.33
C ASP A 5 27.74 5.08 11.78
N ARG A 6 27.50 6.36 11.49
CA ARG A 6 26.18 6.99 11.52
C ARG A 6 25.65 7.05 10.09
N THR A 7 24.96 5.99 9.66
CA THR A 7 24.12 6.05 8.47
C THR A 7 22.71 6.53 8.89
N HIS A 8 22.36 7.72 8.42
CA HIS A 8 21.00 8.26 8.50
C HIS A 8 20.17 7.64 7.37
N LEU A 9 19.40 6.59 7.68
CA LEU A 9 18.36 6.07 6.78
C LEU A 9 17.03 6.76 7.08
N LYS A 10 16.45 7.38 6.05
CA LYS A 10 15.06 7.88 6.05
C LYS A 10 14.15 6.67 5.90
N SER A 11 13.22 6.49 6.84
CA SER A 11 12.20 5.44 6.78
C SER A 11 11.03 5.88 5.90
N GLU A 12 10.62 5.02 4.96
CA GLU A 12 9.38 5.18 4.19
C GLU A 12 8.15 5.18 5.11
N GLU A 13 7.22 6.08 4.82
CA GLU A 13 6.06 6.41 5.64
C GLU A 13 4.78 5.75 5.10
N ALA A 14 4.39 4.60 5.66
CA ALA A 14 3.04 4.08 5.51
C ALA A 14 2.07 4.88 6.41
N THR A 15 1.10 5.56 5.81
CA THR A 15 0.14 6.43 6.51
C THR A 15 -0.99 5.60 7.10
N TRP A 16 -0.95 5.35 8.42
CA TRP A 16 -2.08 4.76 9.13
C TRP A 16 -3.10 5.83 9.53
N THR A 17 -4.27 5.82 8.90
CA THR A 17 -5.48 6.50 9.40
C THR A 17 -6.41 5.44 9.99
N PHE A 18 -6.70 5.53 11.28
CA PHE A 18 -7.81 4.76 11.86
C PHE A 18 -9.10 5.26 11.21
N GLY A 19 -9.66 4.48 10.29
CA GLY A 19 -11.09 4.44 9.94
C GLY A 19 -11.88 5.76 9.90
N CYS A 20 -11.29 6.86 9.43
CA CYS A 20 -12.04 8.06 9.08
C CYS A 20 -12.32 8.01 7.57
N VAL A 21 -13.60 7.88 7.21
CA VAL A 21 -14.10 8.05 5.85
C VAL A 21 -13.49 9.33 5.26
N PRO A 22 -12.84 9.28 4.08
CA PRO A 22 -12.32 10.48 3.44
C PRO A 22 -13.53 11.32 2.98
N GLY A 23 -13.77 12.46 3.64
CA GLY A 23 -14.89 13.32 3.22
C GLY A 23 -15.45 14.34 4.20
N LYS A 24 -14.74 14.74 5.26
CA LYS A 24 -14.92 16.03 5.99
C LYS A 24 -13.94 16.14 7.15
N VAL A 25 -12.78 16.74 6.92
CA VAL A 25 -11.97 17.31 8.01
C VAL A 25 -12.79 18.47 8.57
N PRO A 26 -13.14 18.51 9.88
CA PRO A 26 -13.85 19.66 10.44
C PRO A 26 -13.03 20.93 10.18
N ALA A 27 -13.65 22.00 9.68
CA ALA A 27 -12.97 23.25 9.32
C ALA A 27 -12.09 23.81 10.47
N ARG A 28 -12.45 23.50 11.73
CA ARG A 28 -11.66 23.82 12.93
C ARG A 28 -10.33 23.06 13.02
N LEU A 29 -10.30 21.78 12.63
CA LEU A 29 -9.07 20.98 12.59
C LEU A 29 -8.16 21.44 11.44
N GLN A 30 -8.74 21.81 10.30
CA GLN A 30 -7.99 22.36 9.15
C GLN A 30 -7.36 23.72 9.47
N ALA A 31 -8.14 24.64 10.09
CA ALA A 31 -7.64 25.93 10.56
C ALA A 31 -6.54 25.78 11.64
N TRP A 32 -6.66 24.77 12.50
CA TRP A 32 -5.65 24.49 13.52
C TRP A 32 -4.37 23.90 12.92
N LEU A 33 -4.47 22.97 11.96
CA LEU A 33 -3.31 22.42 11.24
C LEU A 33 -2.55 23.50 10.47
N GLU A 34 -3.26 24.45 9.85
CA GLU A 34 -2.66 25.61 9.17
C GLU A 34 -1.93 26.53 10.16
N THR A 35 -2.55 26.80 11.31
CA THR A 35 -1.94 27.59 12.39
C THR A 35 -0.71 26.89 12.97
N HIS A 36 -0.72 25.55 13.06
CA HIS A 36 0.39 24.76 13.56
C HIS A 36 1.56 24.70 12.57
N ARG A 37 1.26 24.57 11.26
CA ARG A 37 2.26 24.64 10.19
C ARG A 37 2.99 25.99 10.20
N GLN A 38 2.25 27.09 10.38
CA GLN A 38 2.83 28.43 10.53
C GLN A 38 3.69 28.57 11.80
N LEU A 39 3.32 27.90 12.90
CA LEU A 39 4.07 27.92 14.15
C LEU A 39 5.39 27.12 14.06
N GLU A 40 5.38 25.99 13.36
CA GLU A 40 6.57 25.18 13.09
C GLU A 40 7.51 25.86 12.10
N SER A 41 7.00 26.53 11.05
CA SER A 41 7.81 27.40 10.18
C SER A 41 8.48 28.54 10.97
N ARG A 42 7.80 29.10 11.98
CA ARG A 42 8.37 30.12 12.87
C ARG A 42 9.40 29.57 13.86
N LYS A 43 9.22 28.36 14.38
CA LYS A 43 10.22 27.69 15.22
C LYS A 43 11.47 27.31 14.43
N ALA A 44 11.32 26.84 13.19
CA ALA A 44 12.43 26.56 12.29
C ALA A 44 13.26 27.84 12.01
N ALA A 45 12.60 28.99 11.88
CA ALA A 45 13.27 30.29 11.74
C ALA A 45 13.98 30.77 13.03
N LEU A 46 13.46 30.43 14.22
CA LEU A 46 14.04 30.81 15.51
C LEU A 46 15.18 29.87 15.97
N LEU A 47 15.22 28.64 15.47
CA LEU A 47 16.27 27.66 15.78
C LEU A 47 17.58 27.88 14.98
N TRP A 48 17.62 28.85 14.06
CA TRP A 48 18.78 29.17 13.20
C TRP A 48 19.53 30.47 13.57
N ALA A 49 19.37 31.00 14.79
CA ALA A 49 20.19 32.10 15.33
C ALA A 49 20.97 31.65 16.59
N PRO A 50 22.20 32.15 16.84
CA PRO A 50 23.31 31.29 17.26
C PRO A 50 23.33 30.89 18.73
N MET A 51 23.48 29.59 18.91
CA MET A 51 23.75 28.87 20.16
C MET A 51 25.22 29.05 20.56
N HIS A 52 25.58 30.19 21.17
CA HIS A 52 26.97 30.42 21.64
C HIS A 52 27.14 31.04 23.03
N SER A 53 26.08 31.24 23.84
CA SER A 53 26.20 32.04 25.08
C SER A 53 25.98 31.29 26.42
N MET A 54 25.85 29.96 26.47
CA MET A 54 25.45 29.28 27.72
C MET A 54 26.40 28.18 28.24
N THR A 55 27.67 28.21 27.84
CA THR A 55 28.70 27.30 28.38
C THR A 55 29.86 28.02 29.07
N GLN A 56 29.85 29.36 29.16
CA GLN A 56 30.97 30.15 29.69
C GLN A 56 30.77 30.69 31.12
N LEU A 57 29.68 30.33 31.82
CA LEU A 57 29.37 30.83 33.17
C LEU A 57 29.55 29.80 34.30
N ARG A 58 30.28 28.70 34.06
CA ARG A 58 30.46 27.64 35.08
C ARG A 58 31.91 27.25 35.39
N ALA A 59 32.88 28.10 35.04
CA ALA A 59 34.30 27.83 35.26
C ALA A 59 35.04 28.85 36.16
N GLU A 60 34.34 29.80 36.80
CA GLU A 60 34.94 30.77 37.72
C GLU A 60 34.23 30.74 39.07
N ALA A 61 34.44 29.68 39.85
CA ALA A 61 34.05 29.62 41.26
C ALA A 61 34.88 28.56 42.01
N LEU A 62 36.22 28.65 41.92
CA LEU A 62 37.14 27.93 42.78
C LEU A 62 38.32 28.86 43.09
N GLY A 63 38.15 29.65 44.15
CA GLY A 63 39.19 30.45 44.76
C GLY A 63 38.83 30.68 46.23
N ASP A 64 39.71 30.19 47.10
CA ASP A 64 39.93 30.52 48.51
C ASP A 64 38.79 31.19 49.32
N ASP A 65 38.41 30.56 50.43
CA ASP A 65 38.96 31.01 51.72
C ASP A 65 38.50 30.13 52.90
N HIS A 66 39.46 29.86 53.77
CA HIS A 66 39.23 29.47 55.15
C HIS A 66 38.61 30.65 55.93
N GLU A 67 37.83 30.32 56.97
CA GLU A 67 37.52 31.20 58.11
C GLU A 67 36.21 32.04 58.05
N VAL A 68 35.04 31.38 58.06
CA VAL A 68 33.80 31.96 58.67
C VAL A 68 32.94 30.85 59.28
N VAL A 69 33.33 30.36 60.46
CA VAL A 69 32.44 29.57 61.34
C VAL A 69 31.88 30.52 62.37
N ASN A 70 30.67 31.06 62.13
CA ASN A 70 29.69 31.55 63.13
C ASN A 70 28.60 32.50 62.57
N VAL A 71 28.49 32.71 61.25
CA VAL A 71 27.38 33.50 60.62
C VAL A 71 26.36 32.61 59.88
N ALA A 72 26.54 31.28 59.89
CA ALA A 72 25.75 30.36 59.08
C ALA A 72 24.32 30.09 59.60
N VAL A 73 23.98 30.42 60.85
CA VAL A 73 22.66 30.07 61.43
C VAL A 73 21.59 31.14 61.18
N GLU A 74 21.97 32.43 61.07
CA GLU A 74 20.98 33.49 60.80
C GLU A 74 20.70 33.68 59.30
N LYS A 75 21.66 33.36 58.42
CA LYS A 75 21.50 33.50 56.97
C LYS A 75 20.63 32.41 56.32
N GLU A 76 20.49 31.24 56.95
CA GLU A 76 19.56 30.20 56.49
C GLU A 76 18.08 30.55 56.77
N THR A 77 17.81 31.34 57.80
CA THR A 77 16.42 31.70 58.17
C THR A 77 15.81 32.75 57.24
N THR A 78 16.61 33.69 56.73
CA THR A 78 16.15 34.76 55.82
C THR A 78 15.88 34.23 54.40
N ASP A 79 16.66 33.26 53.93
CA ASP A 79 16.52 32.67 52.59
C ASP A 79 15.28 31.74 52.48
N MET A 80 14.87 31.16 53.61
CA MET A 80 13.67 30.31 53.69
C MET A 80 12.37 31.12 53.61
N ASP A 81 12.33 32.31 54.24
CA ASP A 81 11.17 33.20 54.20
C ASP A 81 10.95 33.82 52.80
N ASP A 82 12.04 34.14 52.09
CA ASP A 82 11.98 34.62 50.70
C ASP A 82 11.52 33.51 49.74
N THR A 83 11.96 32.26 49.98
CA THR A 83 11.52 31.09 49.19
C THR A 83 10.02 30.80 49.40
N LEU A 84 9.55 30.86 50.64
CA LEU A 84 8.13 30.64 50.97
C LEU A 84 7.24 31.75 50.38
N THR A 85 7.66 33.01 50.51
CA THR A 85 6.95 34.17 49.97
C THR A 85 6.86 34.12 48.45
N SER A 86 7.97 33.80 47.78
CA SER A 86 8.02 33.59 46.32
C SER A 86 7.08 32.46 45.88
N LEU A 87 7.02 31.36 46.62
CA LEU A 87 6.13 30.24 46.34
C LEU A 87 4.65 30.62 46.48
N LEU A 88 4.30 31.39 47.52
CA LEU A 88 2.94 31.91 47.72
C LEU A 88 2.51 32.86 46.60
N PHE A 89 3.37 33.79 46.19
CA PHE A 89 3.09 34.69 45.05
C PHE A 89 2.90 33.91 43.74
N ARG A 90 3.71 32.88 43.46
CA ARG A 90 3.54 32.02 42.28
C ARG A 90 2.23 31.24 42.33
N ARG A 91 1.82 30.75 43.50
CA ARG A 91 0.52 30.08 43.67
C ARG A 91 -0.65 31.03 43.44
N GLN A 92 -0.59 32.24 44.00
CA GLN A 92 -1.61 33.26 43.79
C GLN A 92 -1.72 33.67 42.32
N HIS A 93 -0.58 33.97 41.68
CA HIS A 93 -0.53 34.27 40.25
C HIS A 93 -1.11 33.13 39.40
N ASN A 94 -0.81 31.87 39.72
CA ASN A 94 -1.38 30.72 39.03
C ASN A 94 -2.91 30.63 39.18
N LEU A 95 -3.49 31.08 40.30
CA LEU A 95 -4.94 31.17 40.48
C LEU A 95 -5.55 32.38 39.75
N ASP A 96 -4.76 33.40 39.48
CA ASP A 96 -5.23 34.62 38.81
C ASP A 96 -5.19 34.53 37.29
N VAL A 97 -4.34 33.67 36.71
CA VAL A 97 -4.37 33.40 35.28
C VAL A 97 -5.63 32.59 34.90
N PRO A 98 -6.29 32.87 33.74
CA PRO A 98 -7.50 32.18 33.33
C PRO A 98 -7.38 30.64 33.34
N PHE A 99 -6.19 30.13 33.00
CA PHE A 99 -5.91 28.69 33.01
C PHE A 99 -6.04 28.07 34.41
N GLY A 100 -5.56 28.72 35.47
CA GLY A 100 -5.64 28.13 36.82
C GLY A 100 -7.01 28.22 37.47
N ARG A 101 -7.95 28.96 36.85
CA ARG A 101 -9.37 29.02 37.25
C ARG A 101 -10.23 27.98 36.54
N LEU A 102 -9.67 27.22 35.59
CA LEU A 102 -10.42 26.18 34.89
C LEU A 102 -10.90 25.12 35.90
N PRO A 103 -12.15 24.66 35.79
CA PRO A 103 -12.66 23.51 36.55
C PRO A 103 -11.87 22.22 36.26
N ASP A 104 -11.89 21.28 37.21
CA ASP A 104 -11.12 20.03 37.09
C ASP A 104 -11.61 19.14 35.93
N ASP A 105 -12.91 19.12 35.66
CA ASP A 105 -13.52 18.44 34.51
C ASP A 105 -13.00 18.98 33.17
N ILE A 106 -12.82 20.29 33.05
CA ILE A 106 -12.22 20.90 31.87
C ILE A 106 -10.74 20.50 31.73
N PHE A 107 -9.99 20.43 32.83
CA PHE A 107 -8.62 19.88 32.78
C PHE A 107 -8.60 18.42 32.34
N ARG A 108 -9.56 17.60 32.77
CA ARG A 108 -9.66 16.20 32.35
C ARG A 108 -9.90 16.09 30.84
N GLU A 109 -10.79 16.91 30.30
CA GLU A 109 -11.07 16.95 28.87
C GLU A 109 -9.85 17.42 28.06
N ILE A 110 -9.22 18.53 28.47
CA ILE A 110 -7.98 19.03 27.85
C ILE A 110 -6.89 17.96 27.87
N ALA A 111 -6.76 17.25 28.99
CA ALA A 111 -5.78 16.20 29.16
C ALA A 111 -6.00 15.02 28.22
N ASN A 112 -7.24 14.54 28.11
CA ASN A 112 -7.59 13.46 27.19
C ASN A 112 -7.23 13.88 25.76
N HIS A 113 -7.67 15.06 25.31
CA HIS A 113 -7.33 15.56 23.98
C HIS A 113 -5.83 15.74 23.76
N TYR A 114 -5.10 16.25 24.75
CA TYR A 114 -3.65 16.43 24.66
C TYR A 114 -2.94 15.07 24.55
N VAL A 115 -3.31 14.11 25.38
CA VAL A 115 -2.72 12.76 25.35
C VAL A 115 -3.08 12.03 24.05
N ASP A 116 -4.32 12.15 23.57
CA ASP A 116 -4.75 11.56 22.31
C ASP A 116 -4.04 12.19 21.10
N LEU A 117 -3.85 13.51 21.11
CA LEU A 117 -3.04 14.20 20.11
C LEU A 117 -1.60 13.67 20.12
N TRP A 118 -0.99 13.54 21.31
CA TRP A 118 0.35 12.97 21.44
C TRP A 118 0.43 11.52 20.96
N ARG A 119 -0.59 10.70 21.24
CA ARG A 119 -0.68 9.33 20.73
C ARG A 119 -0.81 9.29 19.21
N GLY A 120 -1.53 10.24 18.60
CA GLY A 120 -1.58 10.39 17.14
C GLY A 120 -0.24 10.82 16.52
N MET A 121 0.55 11.62 17.24
CA MET A 121 1.87 12.11 16.83
C MET A 121 3.02 11.14 17.13
N GLU A 122 2.79 10.04 17.86
CA GLU A 122 3.82 9.15 18.40
C GLU A 122 4.67 8.38 17.37
N ARG A 123 4.48 8.65 16.08
CA ARG A 123 5.45 8.32 15.02
C ARG A 123 6.86 8.89 15.32
N TYR A 124 6.96 9.87 16.23
CA TYR A 124 8.22 10.51 16.63
C TYR A 124 8.70 10.12 18.05
N LYS A 125 9.44 9.01 18.14
CA LYS A 125 10.48 8.62 19.12
C LYS A 125 10.26 8.72 20.66
N LYS A 126 9.16 9.27 21.21
CA LYS A 126 9.00 9.39 22.68
C LYS A 126 7.56 9.13 23.16
N SER A 127 7.25 7.86 23.40
CA SER A 127 5.97 7.32 23.92
C SER A 127 5.49 7.82 25.29
N PHE A 128 6.28 8.70 25.93
CA PHE A 128 5.96 9.23 27.25
C PHE A 128 6.18 10.75 27.33
N ALA A 129 6.30 11.44 26.18
CA ALA A 129 6.49 12.88 26.14
C ALA A 129 5.27 13.67 26.66
N TRP A 130 4.05 13.12 26.51
CA TRP A 130 2.84 13.74 27.03
C TRP A 130 2.91 14.00 28.54
N ARG A 131 3.70 13.22 29.29
CA ARG A 131 3.89 13.38 30.75
C ARG A 131 4.36 14.77 31.18
N ASN A 132 4.94 15.55 30.27
CA ASN A 132 5.38 16.91 30.58
C ASN A 132 4.24 17.78 31.12
N ILE A 133 2.99 17.46 30.76
CA ILE A 133 1.80 18.11 31.33
C ILE A 133 1.67 17.91 32.85
N LEU A 134 2.21 16.81 33.40
CA LEU A 134 2.24 16.54 34.85
C LEU A 134 3.22 17.46 35.61
N ALA A 135 4.11 18.17 34.90
CA ALA A 135 5.09 19.08 35.49
C ALA A 135 4.62 20.54 35.49
N VAL A 136 3.47 20.85 34.88
CA VAL A 136 2.97 22.23 34.74
C VAL A 136 2.58 22.82 36.10
N CYS A 137 1.69 22.15 36.85
CA CYS A 137 1.32 22.55 38.21
C CYS A 137 0.79 21.36 39.02
N SER A 138 0.79 21.48 40.35
CA SER A 138 0.36 20.41 41.27
C SER A 138 -1.11 20.03 41.12
N ARG A 139 -1.99 21.02 40.86
CA ARG A 139 -3.42 20.80 40.65
C ARG A 139 -3.65 19.94 39.41
N LEU A 140 -3.12 20.36 38.27
CA LEU A 140 -3.22 19.61 37.01
C LEU A 140 -2.65 18.20 37.17
N ARG A 141 -1.48 18.06 37.81
CA ARG A 141 -0.91 16.74 38.12
C ARG A 141 -1.88 15.87 38.92
N SER A 142 -2.49 16.41 39.97
CA SER A 142 -3.42 15.66 40.83
C SER A 142 -4.65 15.20 40.05
N VAL A 143 -5.26 16.11 39.27
CA VAL A 143 -6.40 15.81 38.39
C VAL A 143 -6.03 14.69 37.41
N LEU A 144 -4.87 14.79 36.75
CA LEU A 144 -4.41 13.80 35.77
C LEU A 144 -4.16 12.42 36.35
N LEU A 145 -3.57 12.35 37.56
CA LEU A 145 -3.31 11.10 38.28
C LEU A 145 -4.60 10.34 38.61
N GLU A 146 -5.75 11.02 38.66
CA GLU A 146 -7.05 10.41 38.93
C GLU A 146 -7.78 9.89 37.69
N ILE A 147 -7.35 10.25 36.47
CA ILE A 147 -8.02 9.89 35.21
C ILE A 147 -7.51 8.53 34.72
N PRO A 148 -8.26 7.41 34.88
CA PRO A 148 -7.71 6.09 34.61
C PRO A 148 -7.41 5.83 33.13
N THR A 149 -8.18 6.46 32.21
CA THR A 149 -8.04 6.34 30.74
C THR A 149 -6.71 6.87 30.20
N LEU A 150 -6.04 7.77 30.93
CA LEU A 150 -4.71 8.25 30.52
C LEU A 150 -3.63 7.17 30.69
N TRP A 151 -3.86 6.21 31.58
CA TRP A 151 -2.90 5.19 32.00
C TRP A 151 -3.10 3.84 31.29
N THR A 152 -4.12 3.70 30.44
CA THR A 152 -4.45 2.43 29.77
C THR A 152 -3.46 2.06 28.67
N ASN A 153 -2.69 3.02 28.13
CA ASN A 153 -1.67 2.76 27.13
C ASN A 153 -0.33 2.46 27.83
N ILE A 154 0.10 1.20 27.77
CA ILE A 154 1.27 0.70 28.46
C ILE A 154 2.28 0.17 27.45
N SER A 155 3.45 0.79 27.42
CA SER A 155 4.57 0.27 26.64
C SER A 155 5.29 -0.84 27.40
N LEU A 156 5.56 -1.93 26.70
CA LEU A 156 6.35 -3.06 27.16
C LEU A 156 7.84 -2.70 27.28
N ASN A 157 8.31 -1.64 26.62
CA ASN A 157 9.69 -1.16 26.76
C ASN A 157 9.89 -0.31 28.03
N PHE A 158 8.82 0.04 28.76
CA PHE A 158 8.95 0.70 30.04
C PHE A 158 9.60 -0.23 31.09
N HIS A 159 10.32 0.39 32.03
CA HIS A 159 10.80 -0.32 33.21
C HIS A 159 9.62 -1.02 33.93
N PRO A 160 9.77 -2.26 34.45
CA PRO A 160 8.68 -3.00 35.10
C PRO A 160 7.93 -2.17 36.14
N GLU A 161 8.64 -1.45 37.02
CA GLU A 161 8.03 -0.58 38.03
C GLU A 161 7.13 0.51 37.43
N LEU A 162 7.52 1.09 36.29
CA LEU A 162 6.71 2.08 35.61
C LEU A 162 5.45 1.45 34.98
N ARG A 163 5.56 0.22 34.45
CA ARG A 163 4.41 -0.54 33.96
C ARG A 163 3.44 -0.84 35.09
N ASP A 164 3.94 -1.24 36.26
CA ASP A 164 3.11 -1.53 37.43
C ASP A 164 2.39 -0.28 37.92
N ILE A 165 3.06 0.88 37.92
CA ILE A 165 2.45 2.17 38.26
C ILE A 165 1.31 2.52 37.28
N PHE A 166 1.53 2.36 35.97
CA PHE A 166 0.49 2.60 34.97
C PHE A 166 -0.68 1.64 35.15
N HIS A 167 -0.36 0.34 35.25
CA HIS A 167 -1.33 -0.72 35.46
C HIS A 167 -2.21 -0.48 36.70
N ALA A 168 -1.61 -0.12 37.85
CA ALA A 168 -2.36 0.21 39.06
C ALA A 168 -3.32 1.40 38.87
N ARG A 169 -2.94 2.37 38.03
CA ARG A 169 -3.76 3.57 37.75
C ARG A 169 -4.87 3.35 36.72
N THR A 170 -4.85 2.27 35.95
CA THR A 170 -5.94 1.96 35.01
C THR A 170 -7.22 1.58 35.71
N ARG A 171 -7.17 1.17 36.99
CA ARG A 171 -8.32 0.74 37.80
C ARG A 171 -9.17 -0.32 37.11
N GLY A 172 -8.52 -1.25 36.41
CA GLY A 172 -9.16 -2.37 35.72
C GLY A 172 -9.79 -2.02 34.37
N LEU A 173 -9.57 -0.81 33.85
CA LEU A 173 -9.95 -0.46 32.49
C LEU A 173 -9.18 -1.32 31.46
N PRO A 174 -9.76 -1.54 30.26
CA PRO A 174 -9.09 -2.25 29.19
C PRO A 174 -7.74 -1.64 28.82
N LEU A 175 -6.75 -2.50 28.57
CA LEU A 175 -5.37 -2.10 28.32
C LEU A 175 -5.06 -2.04 26.83
N HIS A 176 -4.31 -1.01 26.44
CA HIS A 176 -3.65 -0.89 25.15
C HIS A 176 -2.16 -1.15 25.37
N VAL A 177 -1.72 -2.38 25.10
CA VAL A 177 -0.35 -2.80 25.34
C VAL A 177 0.43 -2.74 24.04
N ARG A 178 1.60 -2.10 24.05
CA ARG A 178 2.43 -1.99 22.84
C ARG A 178 3.92 -2.09 23.10
N THR A 179 4.70 -2.23 22.04
CA THR A 179 6.14 -1.93 22.04
C THR A 179 6.42 -0.63 21.29
N ASP A 180 7.17 0.28 21.89
CA ASP A 180 7.66 1.50 21.22
C ASP A 180 8.98 1.29 20.48
N LYS A 181 9.71 0.24 20.85
CA LYS A 181 10.95 -0.19 20.23
C LYS A 181 10.90 -1.70 20.03
N PHE A 182 11.62 -2.16 19.03
CA PHE A 182 11.83 -3.59 18.82
C PHE A 182 12.27 -4.27 20.11
N MET A 183 11.60 -5.38 20.44
CA MET A 183 12.06 -6.24 21.52
C MET A 183 13.37 -6.89 21.11
N GLY A 184 14.45 -6.49 21.78
CA GLY A 184 15.81 -6.98 21.53
C GLY A 184 16.14 -8.31 22.23
N PRO A 185 17.43 -8.71 22.27
CA PRO A 185 17.90 -10.01 22.77
C PRO A 185 17.62 -10.28 24.23
N ASN A 186 17.36 -9.24 25.01
CA ASN A 186 17.47 -9.32 26.45
C ASN A 186 16.42 -10.31 27.00
N GLU A 187 16.87 -11.49 27.42
CA GLU A 187 16.00 -12.57 27.88
C GLU A 187 15.22 -12.16 29.14
N HIS A 188 15.86 -11.44 30.07
CA HIS A 188 15.17 -10.90 31.25
C HIS A 188 14.05 -9.94 30.87
N HIS A 189 14.30 -9.07 29.90
CA HIS A 189 13.27 -8.17 29.38
C HIS A 189 12.12 -8.96 28.75
N ARG A 190 12.42 -9.93 27.88
CA ARG A 190 11.43 -10.80 27.24
C ARG A 190 10.60 -11.57 28.25
N HIS A 191 11.24 -12.18 29.26
CA HIS A 191 10.54 -12.87 30.32
C HIS A 191 9.62 -11.93 31.12
N SER A 192 10.10 -10.73 31.45
CA SER A 192 9.29 -9.71 32.14
C SER A 192 8.12 -9.20 31.29
N VAL A 193 8.29 -9.09 29.97
CA VAL A 193 7.21 -8.77 29.03
C VAL A 193 6.20 -9.91 28.95
N GLY A 194 6.68 -11.14 28.79
CA GLY A 194 5.84 -12.34 28.73
C GLY A 194 4.99 -12.53 29.99
N ASN A 195 5.57 -12.32 31.18
CA ASN A 195 4.85 -12.37 32.45
C ASN A 195 3.79 -11.25 32.57
N PHE A 196 4.10 -10.06 32.06
CA PHE A 196 3.14 -8.97 32.04
C PHE A 196 1.97 -9.27 31.10
N LEU A 197 2.24 -9.80 29.90
CA LEU A 197 1.20 -10.19 28.96
C LEU A 197 0.31 -11.27 29.55
N SER A 198 0.89 -12.37 30.03
CA SER A 198 0.15 -13.51 30.59
C SER A 198 -0.72 -13.11 31.79
N GLY A 199 -0.21 -12.25 32.67
CA GLY A 199 -0.96 -11.73 33.82
C GLY A 199 -2.15 -10.83 33.45
N ASN A 200 -2.14 -10.25 32.25
CA ASN A 200 -3.12 -9.24 31.81
C ASN A 200 -3.98 -9.66 30.62
N ILE A 201 -3.88 -10.90 30.12
CA ILE A 201 -4.64 -11.39 28.94
C ILE A 201 -6.13 -11.02 28.98
N LYS A 202 -6.75 -11.06 30.16
CA LYS A 202 -8.20 -10.80 30.33
C LYS A 202 -8.60 -9.34 30.14
N THR A 203 -7.67 -8.40 30.29
CA THR A 203 -7.92 -6.95 30.25
C THR A 203 -7.35 -6.28 29.01
N ILE A 204 -6.42 -6.93 28.29
CA ILE A 204 -5.84 -6.38 27.06
C ILE A 204 -6.91 -6.31 25.97
N SER A 205 -7.22 -5.08 25.52
CA SER A 205 -8.12 -4.81 24.40
C SER A 205 -7.40 -4.44 23.11
N SER A 206 -6.15 -4.01 23.20
CA SER A 206 -5.30 -3.75 22.04
C SER A 206 -3.89 -4.21 22.32
N LEU A 207 -3.28 -4.92 21.36
CA LEU A 207 -1.93 -5.46 21.46
C LEU A 207 -1.13 -5.11 20.20
N LEU A 208 -0.02 -4.40 20.37
CA LEU A 208 0.93 -4.11 19.28
C LEU A 208 2.32 -4.59 19.67
N LEU A 209 2.82 -5.64 19.00
CA LEU A 209 4.16 -6.16 19.25
C LEU A 209 5.04 -5.94 18.03
N THR A 210 6.20 -5.35 18.28
CA THR A 210 7.24 -5.12 17.29
C THR A 210 8.48 -5.89 17.76
N TRP A 211 8.85 -6.88 16.97
CA TRP A 211 9.92 -7.82 17.23
C TRP A 211 11.10 -7.56 16.29
N HIS A 212 12.30 -7.88 16.76
CA HIS A 212 13.49 -7.90 15.94
C HIS A 212 14.29 -9.14 16.31
N SER A 213 14.40 -10.08 15.36
CA SER A 213 15.13 -11.34 15.52
C SER A 213 16.63 -11.15 15.72
N GLY A 214 17.18 -9.96 15.43
CA GLY A 214 18.62 -9.70 15.47
C GLY A 214 19.31 -10.18 14.19
N THR A 215 20.21 -9.39 13.65
CA THR A 215 20.83 -9.59 12.32
C THR A 215 21.84 -10.75 12.22
N SER A 216 21.98 -11.58 13.25
CA SER A 216 23.03 -12.59 13.30
C SER A 216 22.45 -13.99 13.10
N ALA A 217 22.47 -14.43 11.84
CA ALA A 217 22.07 -15.77 11.38
C ALA A 217 22.65 -16.93 12.21
N SER A 218 23.72 -16.71 12.99
CA SER A 218 24.38 -17.74 13.79
C SER A 218 23.87 -17.91 15.21
N THR A 219 23.00 -17.04 15.72
CA THR A 219 22.77 -16.95 17.19
C THR A 219 21.42 -17.51 17.66
N GLY A 220 20.61 -18.13 16.79
CA GLY A 220 19.44 -18.92 17.20
C GLY A 220 18.42 -18.15 18.03
N TRP A 221 18.20 -16.87 17.71
CA TRP A 221 17.37 -16.01 18.55
C TRP A 221 15.93 -16.49 18.56
N PRO A 222 15.26 -16.46 19.73
CA PRO A 222 13.84 -16.76 19.79
C PRO A 222 13.07 -15.81 18.89
N LYS A 223 12.45 -16.39 17.87
CA LYS A 223 11.49 -15.72 17.00
C LYS A 223 10.25 -15.32 17.80
N LEU A 224 9.41 -14.45 17.26
CA LEU A 224 8.19 -14.04 17.94
C LEU A 224 7.28 -15.24 18.26
N THR A 225 7.18 -16.23 17.37
CA THR A 225 6.34 -17.43 17.54
C THR A 225 6.64 -18.19 18.84
N PRO A 226 7.87 -18.69 19.11
CA PRO A 226 8.21 -19.31 20.39
C PRO A 226 7.91 -18.45 21.63
N PHE A 227 8.06 -17.14 21.52
CA PHE A 227 7.75 -16.22 22.61
C PHE A 227 6.24 -16.20 22.92
N LEU A 228 5.40 -16.07 21.88
CA LEU A 228 3.94 -16.10 22.02
C LEU A 228 3.47 -17.47 22.53
N GLU A 229 3.98 -18.57 21.98
CA GLU A 229 3.65 -19.92 22.43
C GLU A 229 3.96 -20.14 23.91
N LYS A 230 5.14 -19.70 24.36
CA LYS A 230 5.58 -19.86 25.75
C LYS A 230 4.74 -19.06 26.75
N HIS A 231 4.36 -17.83 26.42
CA HIS A 231 3.75 -16.90 27.38
C HIS A 231 2.24 -16.74 27.24
N ILE A 232 1.71 -16.96 26.05
CA ILE A 232 0.28 -16.84 25.73
C ILE A 232 -0.28 -18.21 25.38
N GLY A 233 0.41 -18.96 24.53
CA GLY A 233 -0.04 -20.25 24.02
C GLY A 233 -1.39 -20.15 23.34
N THR A 234 -2.30 -21.08 23.65
CA THR A 234 -3.68 -21.10 23.15
C THR A 234 -4.67 -20.34 24.05
N THR A 235 -4.17 -19.57 25.03
CA THR A 235 -5.00 -18.85 25.98
C THR A 235 -5.85 -17.80 25.26
N SER A 236 -7.15 -17.77 25.57
CA SER A 236 -8.08 -16.82 24.96
C SER A 236 -7.87 -15.40 25.49
N PHE A 237 -7.84 -14.41 24.58
CA PHE A 237 -7.94 -12.99 24.84
C PHE A 237 -9.40 -12.52 24.72
N PRO A 238 -10.18 -12.52 25.82
CA PRO A 238 -11.62 -12.27 25.76
C PRO A 238 -12.01 -10.83 25.44
N GLN A 239 -11.07 -9.87 25.51
CA GLN A 239 -11.33 -8.45 25.27
C GLN A 239 -10.51 -7.86 24.11
N LEU A 240 -9.61 -8.64 23.50
CA LEU A 240 -8.73 -8.15 22.45
C LEU A 240 -9.54 -7.85 21.18
N LYS A 241 -9.55 -6.57 20.81
CA LYS A 241 -10.22 -6.03 19.61
C LYS A 241 -9.24 -5.71 18.49
N HIS A 242 -8.03 -5.29 18.83
CA HIS A 242 -7.03 -4.89 17.84
C HIS A 242 -5.70 -5.57 18.14
N ALA A 243 -5.14 -6.27 17.16
CA ALA A 243 -3.84 -6.90 17.28
C ALA A 243 -2.95 -6.51 16.08
N ALA A 244 -1.70 -6.19 16.36
CA ALA A 244 -0.69 -5.94 15.34
C ALA A 244 0.62 -6.60 15.74
N PHE A 245 1.17 -7.43 14.86
CA PHE A 245 2.42 -8.14 15.08
C PHE A 245 3.38 -7.83 13.93
N PHE A 246 4.53 -7.26 14.27
CA PHE A 246 5.55 -6.88 13.31
C PHE A 246 6.83 -7.61 13.65
N ASP A 247 7.36 -8.42 12.73
CA ASP A 247 8.72 -8.96 12.86
C ASP A 247 9.62 -8.29 11.83
N LYS A 248 10.57 -7.48 12.30
CA LYS A 248 11.60 -6.91 11.44
C LYS A 248 12.81 -7.81 11.47
N ASP A 249 12.75 -8.88 10.69
CA ASP A 249 13.96 -9.52 10.20
C ASP A 249 14.50 -8.71 9.03
N TYR A 250 15.82 -8.53 8.94
CA TYR A 250 16.43 -7.83 7.80
C TYR A 250 16.86 -8.81 6.71
N ASP A 251 16.85 -10.11 7.01
CA ASP A 251 17.27 -11.17 6.10
C ASP A 251 16.03 -11.82 5.46
N PHE A 252 15.23 -11.01 4.76
CA PHE A 252 13.97 -11.39 4.10
C PHE A 252 14.13 -12.51 3.06
N HIS A 253 15.35 -12.92 2.74
CA HIS A 253 15.61 -13.76 1.57
C HIS A 253 15.22 -15.23 1.70
N GLN A 254 14.84 -15.77 2.87
CA GLN A 254 14.81 -17.24 3.01
C GLN A 254 13.74 -17.88 3.91
N ILE A 255 12.80 -17.15 4.51
CA ILE A 255 11.94 -17.79 5.52
C ILE A 255 10.47 -17.52 5.23
N PHE A 256 9.76 -18.58 4.83
CA PHE A 256 8.29 -18.66 4.82
C PHE A 256 7.72 -17.98 6.05
N GLY A 257 6.59 -17.28 5.87
CA GLY A 257 5.93 -16.57 6.95
C GLY A 257 5.86 -17.41 8.22
N TYR A 258 6.35 -16.82 9.32
CA TYR A 258 6.18 -17.45 10.63
C TYR A 258 4.70 -17.62 10.90
N THR A 259 4.33 -18.76 11.45
CA THR A 259 2.96 -18.97 11.88
C THR A 259 2.83 -18.55 13.33
N ILE A 260 1.72 -17.87 13.66
CA ILE A 260 1.34 -17.59 15.04
C ILE A 260 -0.06 -18.13 15.31
N THR A 261 -0.33 -18.46 16.57
CA THR A 261 -1.68 -18.84 17.02
C THR A 261 -2.20 -17.76 17.97
N ILE A 262 -3.42 -17.29 17.72
CA ILE A 262 -4.09 -16.32 18.59
C ILE A 262 -5.58 -16.67 18.75
N ASN A 263 -6.03 -16.80 19.99
CA ASN A 263 -7.43 -17.01 20.32
C ASN A 263 -8.02 -15.68 20.80
N ALA A 264 -8.72 -14.96 19.94
CA ALA A 264 -9.30 -13.65 20.24
C ALA A 264 -10.70 -13.52 19.65
N PRO A 265 -11.75 -14.01 20.34
CA PRO A 265 -13.11 -14.09 19.78
C PRO A 265 -13.75 -12.72 19.49
N LYS A 266 -13.25 -11.64 20.09
CA LYS A 266 -13.71 -10.26 19.87
C LYS A 266 -12.79 -9.43 18.97
N LEU A 267 -11.87 -10.09 18.26
CA LEU A 267 -10.93 -9.40 17.39
C LEU A 267 -11.69 -8.73 16.23
N GLU A 268 -11.47 -7.43 16.05
CA GLU A 268 -12.08 -6.58 15.03
C GLU A 268 -11.07 -6.19 13.95
N SER A 269 -9.79 -6.06 14.30
CA SER A 269 -8.69 -5.72 13.38
C SER A 269 -7.42 -6.50 13.69
N LEU A 270 -6.80 -7.05 12.65
CA LEU A 270 -5.55 -7.80 12.71
C LEU A 270 -4.55 -7.30 11.67
N VAL A 271 -3.33 -6.98 12.10
CA VAL A 271 -2.20 -6.64 11.24
C VAL A 271 -1.04 -7.60 11.49
N LEU A 272 -0.49 -8.18 10.43
CA LEU A 272 0.64 -9.10 10.47
C LEU A 272 1.70 -8.63 9.47
N GLU A 273 2.93 -8.42 9.91
CA GLU A 273 4.10 -8.17 9.03
C GLU A 273 5.10 -9.32 9.17
N ALA A 274 5.49 -9.93 8.05
CA ALA A 274 6.38 -11.09 7.96
C ALA A 274 5.87 -12.37 8.67
N MET A 275 4.56 -12.50 8.86
CA MET A 275 3.95 -13.68 9.49
C MET A 275 2.50 -13.88 9.05
N VAL A 276 1.99 -15.09 9.27
CA VAL A 276 0.59 -15.49 9.03
C VAL A 276 0.02 -16.21 10.26
N LEU A 277 -1.30 -16.38 10.31
CA LEU A 277 -1.89 -17.25 11.33
C LEU A 277 -1.67 -18.71 10.96
N ASN A 278 -1.46 -19.58 11.95
CA ASN A 278 -1.31 -21.01 11.71
C ASN A 278 -2.63 -21.59 11.17
N PRO A 279 -2.68 -22.09 9.93
CA PRO A 279 -3.92 -22.54 9.30
C PRO A 279 -4.51 -23.81 9.94
N THR A 280 -3.71 -24.58 10.67
CA THR A 280 -4.13 -25.83 11.33
C THR A 280 -4.76 -25.62 12.71
N THR A 281 -4.54 -24.45 13.33
CA THR A 281 -4.97 -24.13 14.70
C THR A 281 -5.77 -22.83 14.78
N LEU A 282 -6.46 -22.46 13.70
CA LEU A 282 -7.27 -21.25 13.64
C LEU A 282 -8.47 -21.30 14.58
N PHE A 283 -8.70 -20.19 15.28
CA PHE A 283 -9.91 -19.96 16.04
C PHE A 283 -10.93 -19.18 15.20
N PRO A 284 -12.24 -19.33 15.44
CA PRO A 284 -13.24 -18.48 14.79
C PRO A 284 -13.06 -17.00 15.13
N PHE A 285 -13.11 -16.13 14.12
CA PHE A 285 -13.05 -14.67 14.27
C PHE A 285 -14.35 -14.01 13.78
N PRO A 286 -15.46 -14.16 14.52
CA PRO A 286 -16.79 -13.73 14.07
C PRO A 286 -16.95 -12.20 13.94
N HIS A 287 -16.03 -11.42 14.52
CA HIS A 287 -16.08 -9.96 14.54
C HIS A 287 -14.96 -9.30 13.73
N LEU A 288 -14.08 -10.08 13.09
CA LEU A 288 -12.91 -9.54 12.41
C LEU A 288 -13.33 -8.90 11.11
N THR A 289 -13.27 -7.58 11.07
CA THR A 289 -13.69 -6.76 9.92
C THR A 289 -12.51 -6.32 9.08
N ASN A 290 -11.30 -6.25 9.66
CA ASN A 290 -10.10 -5.75 8.99
C ASN A 290 -8.93 -6.72 9.17
N ILE A 291 -8.37 -7.22 8.07
CA ILE A 291 -7.13 -8.01 8.06
C ILE A 291 -6.13 -7.33 7.13
N HIS A 292 -4.92 -7.13 7.62
CA HIS A 292 -3.79 -6.69 6.82
C HIS A 292 -2.59 -7.62 7.08
N ILE A 293 -2.16 -8.31 6.04
CA ILE A 293 -0.99 -9.19 6.02
C ILE A 293 -0.01 -8.56 5.05
N GLN A 294 1.21 -8.26 5.47
CA GLN A 294 2.18 -7.57 4.62
C GLN A 294 3.58 -8.18 4.74
N LYS A 295 4.37 -8.03 3.68
CA LYS A 295 5.78 -8.44 3.62
C LYS A 295 5.99 -9.88 4.04
N VAL A 296 5.19 -10.79 3.50
CA VAL A 296 5.25 -12.20 3.87
C VAL A 296 5.17 -13.09 2.64
N ILE A 297 6.03 -14.10 2.60
CA ILE A 297 5.91 -15.19 1.65
C ILE A 297 4.79 -16.11 2.15
N THR A 298 3.65 -16.11 1.45
CA THR A 298 2.46 -16.89 1.79
C THR A 298 1.72 -17.31 0.51
N PHE A 299 0.82 -18.29 0.63
CA PHE A 299 0.10 -18.92 -0.48
C PHE A 299 -1.37 -19.16 -0.11
N ALA A 300 -2.15 -19.58 -1.10
CA ALA A 300 -3.60 -19.74 -0.95
C ALA A 300 -3.96 -20.68 0.20
N ASP A 301 -3.22 -21.77 0.37
CA ASP A 301 -3.57 -22.81 1.34
C ASP A 301 -3.39 -22.34 2.79
N GLU A 302 -2.61 -21.27 3.04
CA GLU A 302 -2.52 -20.59 4.34
C GLU A 302 -3.64 -19.54 4.53
N ILE A 303 -3.99 -18.84 3.45
CA ILE A 303 -4.96 -17.74 3.46
C ILE A 303 -6.42 -18.23 3.45
N ILE A 304 -6.75 -19.30 2.72
CA ILE A 304 -8.10 -19.83 2.58
C ILE A 304 -8.69 -20.22 3.95
N PRO A 305 -7.99 -20.98 4.82
CA PRO A 305 -8.48 -21.27 6.17
C PRO A 305 -8.74 -20.01 7.00
N LEU A 306 -7.87 -18.99 6.88
CA LEU A 306 -8.05 -17.72 7.57
C LEU A 306 -9.33 -17.01 7.11
N LEU A 307 -9.53 -16.88 5.81
CA LEU A 307 -10.73 -16.24 5.26
C LEU A 307 -12.00 -17.00 5.67
N ALA A 308 -11.97 -18.33 5.68
CA ALA A 308 -13.12 -19.15 6.05
C ALA A 308 -13.60 -18.95 7.49
N VAL A 309 -12.70 -18.57 8.41
CA VAL A 309 -13.05 -18.31 9.83
C VAL A 309 -13.45 -16.86 10.12
N CYS A 310 -13.54 -16.00 9.10
CA CYS A 310 -13.79 -14.55 9.23
C CYS A 310 -15.07 -14.10 8.50
N PRO A 311 -16.28 -14.51 8.94
CA PRO A 311 -17.53 -14.21 8.21
C PRO A 311 -17.91 -12.73 8.18
N ALA A 312 -17.36 -11.90 9.08
CA ALA A 312 -17.63 -10.46 9.16
C ALA A 312 -16.54 -9.61 8.46
N LEU A 313 -15.66 -10.22 7.67
CA LEU A 313 -14.55 -9.53 7.03
C LEU A 313 -15.05 -8.51 6.02
N GLU A 314 -14.70 -7.25 6.21
CA GLU A 314 -15.04 -6.15 5.29
C GLU A 314 -13.83 -5.76 4.44
N PHE A 315 -12.64 -5.71 5.03
CA PHE A 315 -11.41 -5.28 4.39
C PHE A 315 -10.32 -6.32 4.59
N CYS A 316 -9.81 -6.87 3.50
CA CYS A 316 -8.69 -7.79 3.48
C CYS A 316 -7.59 -7.24 2.58
N TRP A 317 -6.41 -7.04 3.13
CA TRP A 317 -5.21 -6.68 2.38
C TRP A 317 -4.13 -7.72 2.65
N ILE A 318 -3.65 -8.33 1.58
CA ILE A 318 -2.53 -9.26 1.57
C ILE A 318 -1.48 -8.67 0.64
N ASP A 319 -0.31 -8.37 1.17
CA ASP A 319 0.85 -7.88 0.44
C ASP A 319 1.95 -8.93 0.62
N ALA A 320 2.08 -9.81 -0.38
CA ALA A 320 3.02 -10.91 -0.34
C ALA A 320 4.42 -10.47 -0.77
N GLU A 321 5.44 -11.23 -0.41
CA GLU A 321 6.77 -11.08 -1.01
C GLU A 321 6.98 -12.12 -2.10
N ASP A 322 7.77 -11.73 -3.09
CA ASP A 322 8.03 -12.56 -4.27
C ASP A 322 8.81 -13.83 -3.88
N MET A 323 8.31 -14.99 -4.34
CA MET A 323 8.88 -16.30 -4.01
C MET A 323 10.16 -16.54 -4.83
N THR A 324 11.32 -16.16 -4.30
CA THR A 324 12.63 -16.53 -4.88
C THR A 324 13.12 -17.92 -4.45
N GLY A 325 12.55 -18.50 -3.41
CA GLY A 325 13.00 -19.75 -2.80
C GLY A 325 12.13 -20.96 -3.14
N ASN A 326 12.70 -22.16 -2.97
CA ASN A 326 11.95 -23.41 -3.04
C ASN A 326 10.83 -23.38 -1.99
N VAL A 327 9.58 -23.42 -2.47
CA VAL A 327 8.40 -23.57 -1.62
C VAL A 327 8.38 -24.96 -1.02
N ASP A 328 8.32 -25.02 0.30
CA ASP A 328 8.04 -26.25 1.02
C ASP A 328 6.54 -26.56 0.88
N GLU A 329 6.15 -27.04 -0.31
CA GLU A 329 4.77 -27.42 -0.62
C GLU A 329 4.25 -28.53 0.31
N GLU A 330 5.16 -29.33 0.88
CA GLU A 330 4.83 -30.41 1.82
C GLU A 330 4.51 -29.90 3.23
N ARG A 331 4.77 -28.62 3.53
CA ARG A 331 4.59 -28.02 4.87
C ARG A 331 3.22 -28.29 5.49
N TRP A 332 2.17 -28.33 4.67
CA TRP A 332 0.79 -28.48 5.12
C TRP A 332 0.05 -29.69 4.54
N GLU A 333 0.76 -30.60 3.87
CA GLU A 333 0.12 -31.73 3.19
C GLU A 333 -0.70 -32.58 4.18
N GLY A 334 -2.00 -32.73 3.90
CA GLY A 334 -2.94 -33.50 4.73
C GLY A 334 -3.36 -32.86 6.06
N LEU A 335 -2.87 -31.66 6.41
CA LEU A 335 -3.19 -30.99 7.68
C LEU A 335 -4.28 -29.92 7.56
N LEU A 336 -4.55 -29.44 6.34
CA LEU A 336 -5.45 -28.31 6.13
C LEU A 336 -6.92 -28.74 6.08
N PRO A 337 -7.84 -27.88 6.57
CA PRO A 337 -9.26 -28.13 6.41
C PRO A 337 -9.66 -28.09 4.93
N ASN A 338 -10.48 -29.05 4.50
CA ASN A 338 -11.04 -29.05 3.15
C ASN A 338 -12.14 -27.97 3.04
N ILE A 339 -11.80 -26.84 2.43
CA ILE A 339 -12.69 -25.69 2.27
C ILE A 339 -13.11 -25.61 0.81
N THR A 340 -14.41 -25.77 0.55
CA THR A 340 -14.98 -25.74 -0.80
C THR A 340 -15.58 -24.40 -1.18
N THR A 341 -15.85 -23.52 -0.20
CA THR A 341 -16.50 -22.21 -0.41
C THR A 341 -16.09 -21.22 0.68
N LEU A 342 -15.82 -19.96 0.31
CA LEU A 342 -15.50 -18.86 1.22
C LEU A 342 -16.71 -17.93 1.41
N HIS A 343 -17.46 -18.09 2.51
CA HIS A 343 -18.64 -17.26 2.76
C HIS A 343 -18.29 -15.91 3.42
N LEU A 344 -18.04 -14.88 2.61
CA LEU A 344 -17.66 -13.52 3.04
C LEU A 344 -18.73 -12.46 2.67
N PRO A 345 -19.93 -12.48 3.28
CA PRO A 345 -21.05 -11.62 2.89
C PRO A 345 -20.83 -10.12 3.17
N ALA A 346 -19.91 -9.78 4.08
CA ALA A 346 -19.61 -8.41 4.46
C ALA A 346 -18.44 -7.80 3.66
N LEU A 347 -17.83 -8.56 2.74
CA LEU A 347 -16.63 -8.16 2.03
C LEU A 347 -16.89 -6.92 1.18
N LYS A 348 -16.12 -5.86 1.45
CA LYS A 348 -16.12 -4.60 0.70
C LYS A 348 -14.84 -4.44 -0.10
N VAL A 349 -13.70 -4.88 0.43
CA VAL A 349 -12.41 -4.79 -0.25
C VAL A 349 -11.60 -6.06 -0.03
N LEU A 350 -11.15 -6.67 -1.12
CA LEU A 350 -10.12 -7.72 -1.12
C LEU A 350 -8.96 -7.22 -1.98
N ARG A 351 -7.82 -6.95 -1.35
CA ARG A 351 -6.58 -6.56 -2.01
C ARG A 351 -5.55 -7.66 -1.83
N MET A 352 -5.03 -8.20 -2.93
CA MET A 352 -3.93 -9.17 -2.93
C MET A 352 -2.83 -8.61 -3.83
N ASP A 353 -1.71 -8.19 -3.25
CA ASP A 353 -0.55 -7.66 -3.96
C ASP A 353 0.57 -8.70 -3.94
N MET A 354 1.34 -8.76 -5.03
CA MET A 354 2.50 -9.63 -5.23
C MET A 354 2.21 -11.12 -4.99
N PHE A 355 0.95 -11.54 -5.15
CA PHE A 355 0.50 -12.90 -4.88
C PHE A 355 0.63 -13.79 -6.11
N VAL A 356 1.01 -15.06 -5.92
CA VAL A 356 1.11 -16.00 -7.04
C VAL A 356 -0.25 -16.21 -7.69
N LEU A 357 -0.27 -16.22 -9.02
CA LEU A 357 -1.49 -16.24 -9.80
C LEU A 357 -2.32 -17.52 -9.61
N THR A 358 -1.68 -18.69 -9.53
CA THR A 358 -2.37 -19.97 -9.26
C THR A 358 -3.05 -19.97 -7.89
N ASP A 359 -2.42 -19.38 -6.89
CA ASP A 359 -2.97 -19.24 -5.55
C ASP A 359 -4.10 -18.20 -5.49
N THR A 360 -3.94 -17.10 -6.21
CA THR A 360 -5.02 -16.12 -6.41
C THR A 360 -6.25 -16.81 -7.00
N LEU A 361 -6.08 -17.64 -8.04
CA LEU A 361 -7.17 -18.40 -8.63
C LEU A 361 -7.85 -19.30 -7.62
N LYS A 362 -7.10 -20.06 -6.82
CA LYS A 362 -7.68 -20.93 -5.79
C LYS A 362 -8.58 -20.13 -4.85
N ILE A 363 -8.10 -18.99 -4.34
CA ILE A 363 -8.89 -18.11 -3.45
C ILE A 363 -10.16 -17.63 -4.17
N LEU A 364 -10.02 -17.13 -5.39
CA LEU A 364 -11.14 -16.62 -6.15
C LEU A 364 -12.16 -17.70 -6.46
N GLN A 365 -11.74 -18.88 -6.91
CA GLN A 365 -12.63 -19.99 -7.23
C GLN A 365 -13.55 -20.36 -6.05
N LEU A 366 -13.02 -20.31 -4.82
CA LEU A 366 -13.79 -20.56 -3.61
C LEU A 366 -14.66 -19.38 -3.17
N LEU A 367 -14.32 -18.15 -3.58
CA LEU A 367 -15.10 -16.95 -3.27
C LEU A 367 -16.39 -16.92 -4.12
N PRO A 368 -17.58 -17.01 -3.52
CA PRO A 368 -18.84 -16.84 -4.22
C PRO A 368 -18.99 -15.40 -4.70
N HIS A 369 -19.87 -15.20 -5.67
CA HIS A 369 -20.15 -13.89 -6.24
C HIS A 369 -20.52 -12.86 -5.14
N SER A 370 -19.69 -11.83 -5.02
CA SER A 370 -19.83 -10.74 -4.04
C SER A 370 -19.99 -9.42 -4.80
N PRO A 371 -21.20 -9.06 -5.25
CA PRO A 371 -21.41 -7.95 -6.19
C PRO A 371 -21.00 -6.58 -5.66
N ASN A 372 -20.87 -6.42 -4.34
CA ASN A 372 -20.51 -5.15 -3.70
C ASN A 372 -19.03 -5.10 -3.26
N ALA A 373 -18.26 -6.15 -3.53
CA ALA A 373 -16.87 -6.25 -3.08
C ALA A 373 -15.92 -5.73 -4.16
N ARG A 374 -15.13 -4.72 -3.79
CA ARG A 374 -13.99 -4.27 -4.57
C ARG A 374 -12.84 -5.24 -4.44
N ILE A 375 -12.68 -6.09 -5.43
CA ILE A 375 -11.55 -7.01 -5.50
C ILE A 375 -10.46 -6.36 -6.36
N ARG A 376 -9.32 -6.06 -5.74
CA ARG A 376 -8.06 -5.62 -6.38
C ARG A 376 -7.04 -6.73 -6.24
N ILE A 377 -6.46 -7.13 -7.36
CA ILE A 377 -5.42 -8.16 -7.39
C ILE A 377 -4.28 -7.60 -8.21
N GLU A 378 -3.10 -7.71 -7.64
CA GLU A 378 -1.81 -7.33 -8.16
C GLU A 378 -0.94 -8.58 -8.11
N LEU A 379 -0.71 -9.14 -9.29
CA LEU A 379 -0.08 -10.43 -9.47
C LEU A 379 1.44 -10.25 -9.62
N THR A 380 2.18 -11.29 -9.31
CA THR A 380 3.58 -11.44 -9.68
C THR A 380 3.72 -12.71 -10.50
N THR A 381 4.39 -12.59 -11.65
CA THR A 381 4.70 -13.76 -12.49
C THR A 381 6.15 -13.70 -12.90
N ARG A 382 6.92 -14.72 -12.53
CA ARG A 382 8.31 -14.88 -12.97
C ARG A 382 8.43 -15.66 -14.28
N GLU A 383 7.46 -16.53 -14.56
CA GLU A 383 7.50 -17.42 -15.71
C GLU A 383 6.30 -17.15 -16.62
N PHE A 384 6.60 -16.64 -17.83
CA PHE A 384 5.65 -16.59 -18.94
C PHE A 384 5.50 -17.99 -19.55
N ASN A 385 4.88 -18.90 -18.81
CA ASN A 385 4.45 -20.17 -19.37
C ASN A 385 3.04 -20.02 -19.96
N HIS A 386 2.67 -20.87 -20.94
CA HIS A 386 1.32 -20.95 -21.52
C HIS A 386 0.18 -21.01 -20.47
N ILE A 387 0.52 -21.44 -19.25
CA ILE A 387 -0.34 -21.44 -18.06
C ILE A 387 -0.91 -20.05 -17.78
N TYR A 388 -0.18 -18.96 -18.02
CA TYR A 388 -0.65 -17.61 -17.73
C TYR A 388 -1.88 -17.23 -18.54
N SER A 389 -1.87 -17.48 -19.86
CA SER A 389 -3.02 -17.22 -20.73
C SER A 389 -4.22 -18.07 -20.31
N GLU A 390 -4.02 -19.37 -20.05
CA GLU A 390 -5.10 -20.26 -19.61
C GLU A 390 -5.71 -19.83 -18.28
N VAL A 391 -4.86 -19.41 -17.33
CA VAL A 391 -5.30 -18.95 -16.02
C VAL A 391 -6.02 -17.61 -16.10
N LEU A 392 -5.51 -16.65 -16.88
CA LEU A 392 -6.22 -15.40 -17.12
C LEU A 392 -7.58 -15.66 -17.76
N LEU A 393 -7.67 -16.60 -18.71
CA LEU A 393 -8.96 -17.00 -19.27
C LEU A 393 -9.91 -17.54 -18.20
N GLN A 394 -9.44 -18.45 -17.34
CA GLN A 394 -10.25 -18.98 -16.24
C GLN A 394 -10.70 -17.90 -15.24
N LEU A 395 -9.87 -16.89 -15.00
CA LEU A 395 -10.18 -15.78 -14.11
C LEU A 395 -11.21 -14.83 -14.74
N LEU A 396 -11.07 -14.54 -16.03
CA LEU A 396 -11.84 -13.52 -16.70
C LEU A 396 -13.18 -14.02 -17.23
N GLU A 397 -13.25 -15.25 -17.76
CA GLU A 397 -14.43 -15.74 -18.50
C GLU A 397 -15.71 -15.81 -17.65
N PRO A 398 -15.71 -16.32 -16.39
CA PRO A 398 -16.93 -16.40 -15.58
C PRO A 398 -17.10 -15.21 -14.61
N ARG A 399 -16.04 -14.42 -14.37
CA ARG A 399 -15.97 -13.58 -13.18
C ARG A 399 -15.55 -12.14 -13.42
N ILE A 400 -15.11 -11.75 -14.62
CA ILE A 400 -14.65 -10.36 -14.86
C ILE A 400 -15.70 -9.33 -14.44
N ARG A 401 -16.99 -9.65 -14.62
CA ARG A 401 -18.12 -8.79 -14.25
C ARG A 401 -18.25 -8.53 -12.74
N HIS A 402 -17.49 -9.22 -11.91
CA HIS A 402 -17.55 -9.15 -10.46
C HIS A 402 -16.38 -8.39 -9.86
N PHE A 403 -15.41 -7.94 -10.67
CA PHE A 403 -14.26 -7.19 -10.20
C PHE A 403 -14.44 -5.71 -10.50
N ASP A 404 -14.39 -4.90 -9.45
CA ASP A 404 -14.27 -3.45 -9.58
C ASP A 404 -12.99 -3.05 -10.32
N GLN A 405 -11.89 -3.76 -10.02
CA GLN A 405 -10.58 -3.44 -10.57
C GLN A 405 -9.61 -4.64 -10.51
N LEU A 406 -9.35 -5.35 -11.61
CA LEU A 406 -8.23 -6.31 -11.66
C LEU A 406 -6.96 -5.58 -12.13
N VAL A 407 -5.92 -5.48 -11.31
CA VAL A 407 -4.66 -4.81 -11.66
C VAL A 407 -3.54 -5.83 -11.83
N VAL A 408 -3.48 -6.52 -12.96
CA VAL A 408 -2.40 -7.49 -13.18
C VAL A 408 -1.10 -6.75 -13.40
N ARG A 409 -0.26 -6.67 -12.37
CA ARG A 409 1.12 -6.20 -12.50
C ARG A 409 2.03 -7.34 -12.89
N GLN A 410 3.11 -7.00 -13.55
CA GLN A 410 4.09 -7.97 -13.99
C GLN A 410 5.45 -7.30 -13.99
N THR A 411 6.30 -7.75 -13.09
CA THR A 411 7.69 -7.29 -12.98
C THR A 411 8.58 -8.17 -13.83
N TRP A 412 9.33 -7.57 -14.74
CA TRP A 412 10.17 -8.23 -15.73
C TRP A 412 11.64 -7.79 -15.55
N GLY A 413 12.53 -8.76 -15.32
CA GLY A 413 13.97 -8.52 -15.18
C GLY A 413 14.36 -7.52 -14.09
N GLY A 414 13.52 -7.29 -13.08
CA GLY A 414 13.77 -6.34 -11.98
C GLY A 414 13.71 -4.86 -12.35
N ARG A 415 13.38 -4.49 -13.60
CA ARG A 415 13.35 -3.08 -14.05
C ARG A 415 12.06 -2.62 -14.71
N ARG A 416 11.27 -3.51 -15.31
CA ARG A 416 10.01 -3.12 -15.98
C ARG A 416 8.81 -3.69 -15.27
N GLU A 417 7.81 -2.85 -15.02
CA GLU A 417 6.52 -3.28 -14.53
C GLU A 417 5.47 -3.04 -15.65
N SER A 418 4.88 -4.10 -16.16
CA SER A 418 3.66 -4.00 -16.95
C SER A 418 2.50 -4.05 -15.99
N SER A 419 1.50 -3.18 -16.15
CA SER A 419 0.30 -3.30 -15.34
C SER A 419 -0.96 -3.12 -16.16
N PHE A 420 -1.85 -4.10 -16.07
CA PHE A 420 -3.11 -4.12 -16.78
C PHE A 420 -4.22 -3.93 -15.77
N ARG A 421 -5.05 -2.90 -15.96
CA ARG A 421 -6.18 -2.57 -15.09
C ARG A 421 -7.48 -2.85 -15.82
N LEU A 422 -8.15 -3.96 -15.51
CA LEU A 422 -9.54 -4.18 -15.92
C LEU A 422 -10.44 -3.44 -14.94
N CYS A 423 -11.18 -2.43 -15.42
CA CYS A 423 -12.14 -1.67 -14.61
C CYS A 423 -13.55 -2.26 -14.77
N SER A 424 -14.38 -2.12 -13.73
CA SER A 424 -15.71 -2.73 -13.63
C SER A 424 -16.74 -2.32 -14.71
N VAL A 425 -17.82 -3.11 -14.69
CA VAL A 425 -18.99 -3.22 -15.57
C VAL A 425 -19.76 -1.91 -15.80
N GLU A 426 -19.69 -0.91 -14.92
CA GLU A 426 -20.50 0.31 -15.10
C GLU A 426 -20.10 1.09 -16.38
N ASP A 427 -18.82 1.05 -16.76
CA ASP A 427 -18.32 1.68 -17.99
C ASP A 427 -17.82 0.68 -19.03
N SER A 428 -17.83 -0.64 -18.74
CA SER A 428 -17.30 -1.69 -19.62
C SER A 428 -15.90 -1.33 -20.19
N SER A 429 -15.05 -0.75 -19.33
CA SER A 429 -13.75 -0.20 -19.72
C SER A 429 -12.59 -1.09 -19.30
N LEU A 430 -11.62 -1.24 -20.19
CA LEU A 430 -10.38 -1.99 -19.95
C LEU A 430 -9.20 -1.06 -20.15
N SER A 431 -8.32 -0.95 -19.17
CA SER A 431 -7.02 -0.29 -19.33
C SER A 431 -5.89 -1.33 -19.41
N LEU A 432 -5.15 -1.38 -20.52
CA LEU A 432 -3.97 -2.21 -20.69
C LEU A 432 -2.75 -1.31 -20.76
N GLY A 433 -1.64 -1.65 -20.09
CA GLY A 433 -0.51 -0.74 -20.15
C GLY A 433 0.79 -1.12 -19.46
N HIS A 434 1.80 -0.28 -19.65
CA HIS A 434 3.04 -0.28 -18.89
C HIS A 434 2.97 0.81 -17.83
N HIS A 435 3.39 0.47 -16.61
CA HIS A 435 3.53 1.44 -15.54
C HIS A 435 4.95 1.35 -14.99
N GLU A 436 5.70 2.43 -15.12
CA GLU A 436 6.99 2.59 -14.49
C GLU A 436 6.78 2.66 -12.98
N SER A 437 7.26 1.63 -12.27
CA SER A 437 7.28 1.66 -10.82
C SER A 437 8.30 2.71 -10.39
N ALA A 438 7.92 3.70 -9.57
CA ALA A 438 8.84 4.68 -9.00
C ALA A 438 9.79 4.07 -7.91
N GLY A 439 10.14 2.78 -8.05
CA GLY A 439 10.91 2.01 -7.10
C GLY A 439 12.41 2.22 -7.26
N LEU A 440 13.09 2.41 -6.12
CA LEU A 440 14.53 2.53 -5.98
C LEU A 440 15.28 1.49 -6.84
N GLU A 441 16.23 1.94 -7.67
CA GLU A 441 17.24 1.07 -8.26
C GLU A 441 18.10 0.44 -7.16
N ILE A 442 17.66 -0.68 -6.59
CA ILE A 442 18.51 -1.53 -5.76
C ILE A 442 19.34 -2.36 -6.71
N GLY A 443 20.39 -1.74 -7.25
CA GLY A 443 21.42 -2.46 -8.00
C GLY A 443 22.13 -3.43 -7.08
N VAL A 444 21.70 -4.69 -7.05
CA VAL A 444 22.50 -5.80 -6.50
C VAL A 444 23.55 -6.14 -7.58
N PRO A 445 24.83 -5.84 -7.38
CA PRO A 445 25.85 -6.13 -8.38
C PRO A 445 26.15 -7.63 -8.36
N GLY A 446 25.80 -8.35 -9.42
CA GLY A 446 26.39 -9.67 -9.71
C GLY A 446 25.46 -10.87 -9.84
N GLU A 447 24.13 -10.71 -9.90
CA GLU A 447 23.25 -11.83 -10.25
C GLU A 447 23.21 -12.07 -11.77
N PHE A 448 23.38 -13.34 -12.14
CA PHE A 448 23.42 -13.85 -13.50
C PHE A 448 22.12 -13.51 -14.25
N VAL A 449 22.21 -12.64 -15.26
CA VAL A 449 21.13 -12.49 -16.25
C VAL A 449 21.18 -13.73 -17.15
N PRO A 450 20.12 -14.56 -17.22
CA PRO A 450 20.09 -15.70 -18.13
C PRO A 450 20.10 -15.18 -19.59
N THR A 451 21.21 -15.40 -20.30
CA THR A 451 21.45 -14.83 -21.64
C THR A 451 20.71 -15.50 -22.79
N ASN A 452 19.85 -16.50 -22.55
CA ASN A 452 19.37 -17.42 -23.61
C ASN A 452 17.86 -17.68 -23.66
N ALA A 453 17.02 -17.05 -22.85
CA ALA A 453 15.55 -17.21 -22.93
C ALA A 453 14.95 -16.01 -23.66
N ASP A 454 13.94 -16.19 -24.53
CA ASP A 454 13.24 -15.14 -25.31
C ASP A 454 12.99 -13.84 -24.51
N VAL A 455 13.96 -12.93 -24.49
CA VAL A 455 13.94 -11.67 -23.73
C VAL A 455 13.05 -10.60 -24.41
N HIS A 456 12.19 -11.00 -25.36
CA HIS A 456 11.44 -10.04 -26.18
C HIS A 456 9.95 -10.35 -26.30
N ALA A 457 9.41 -11.26 -25.48
CA ALA A 457 7.97 -11.46 -25.46
C ALA A 457 7.27 -10.22 -24.87
N ASP A 458 6.65 -9.42 -25.74
CA ASP A 458 5.83 -8.27 -25.35
C ASP A 458 4.70 -8.74 -24.41
N PRO A 459 4.58 -8.17 -23.19
CA PRO A 459 3.61 -8.59 -22.19
C PRO A 459 2.16 -8.30 -22.58
N LEU A 460 1.92 -7.47 -23.59
CA LEU A 460 0.60 -7.31 -24.20
C LEU A 460 0.22 -8.51 -25.06
N VAL A 461 1.17 -9.34 -25.51
CA VAL A 461 0.88 -10.46 -26.43
C VAL A 461 -0.12 -11.46 -25.87
N PRO A 462 0.06 -11.98 -24.65
CA PRO A 462 -0.92 -12.89 -24.05
C PRO A 462 -2.27 -12.23 -23.84
N LEU A 463 -2.32 -10.93 -23.57
CA LEU A 463 -3.57 -10.22 -23.32
C LEU A 463 -4.39 -10.04 -24.60
N PHE A 464 -3.74 -9.65 -25.70
CA PHE A 464 -4.42 -9.61 -26.99
C PHE A 464 -4.80 -11.01 -27.48
N SER A 465 -4.10 -12.07 -27.04
CA SER A 465 -4.48 -13.46 -27.33
C SER A 465 -5.75 -13.93 -26.59
N ILE A 466 -6.08 -13.33 -25.44
CA ILE A 466 -7.27 -13.67 -24.66
C ILE A 466 -8.47 -12.76 -24.93
N LEU A 467 -8.28 -11.57 -25.52
CA LEU A 467 -9.39 -10.71 -25.96
C LEU A 467 -10.41 -11.45 -26.84
N PRO A 468 -10.05 -12.38 -27.75
CA PRO A 468 -11.02 -13.18 -28.48
C PRO A 468 -12.07 -13.93 -27.66
N THR A 469 -11.81 -14.15 -26.37
CA THR A 469 -12.70 -14.88 -25.47
C THR A 469 -13.77 -13.96 -24.85
N GLY A 470 -14.81 -14.54 -24.25
CA GLY A 470 -16.13 -13.91 -24.01
C GLY A 470 -16.19 -12.51 -23.39
N ILE A 471 -15.11 -12.00 -22.77
CA ILE A 471 -14.99 -10.63 -22.27
C ILE A 471 -15.21 -9.58 -23.36
N ALA A 472 -14.61 -9.77 -24.54
CA ALA A 472 -14.56 -8.73 -25.57
C ALA A 472 -15.93 -8.38 -26.16
N THR A 473 -16.89 -9.30 -26.06
CA THR A 473 -18.27 -9.05 -26.50
C THR A 473 -19.00 -8.01 -25.66
N HIS A 474 -18.43 -7.54 -24.54
CA HIS A 474 -19.07 -6.55 -23.68
C HIS A 474 -18.26 -5.29 -23.46
N LEU A 475 -17.06 -5.22 -24.05
CA LEU A 475 -16.11 -4.14 -23.84
C LEU A 475 -16.49 -2.96 -24.73
N SER A 476 -16.79 -1.82 -24.12
CA SER A 476 -17.20 -0.58 -24.80
C SER A 476 -16.08 0.45 -24.84
N SER A 477 -15.09 0.36 -23.95
CA SER A 477 -13.91 1.22 -23.93
C SER A 477 -12.62 0.44 -23.69
N LEU A 478 -11.57 0.73 -24.46
CA LEU A 478 -10.21 0.18 -24.29
C LEU A 478 -9.23 1.33 -24.14
N HIS A 479 -8.38 1.30 -23.12
CA HIS A 479 -7.39 2.31 -22.80
C HIS A 479 -6.01 1.66 -22.84
N LEU A 480 -5.18 1.97 -23.81
CA LEU A 480 -3.80 1.54 -23.87
C LEU A 480 -2.92 2.62 -23.22
N VAL A 481 -2.24 2.34 -22.10
CA VAL A 481 -1.48 3.34 -21.35
C VAL A 481 -0.02 2.91 -21.26
N SER A 482 0.92 3.80 -21.51
CA SER A 482 2.32 3.62 -21.14
C SER A 482 2.71 4.80 -20.26
N SER A 483 3.32 4.54 -19.12
CA SER A 483 3.82 5.60 -18.25
C SER A 483 5.32 5.84 -18.39
N THR A 484 5.96 5.30 -19.44
CA THR A 484 7.36 5.60 -19.77
C THR A 484 7.46 7.04 -20.27
N THR A 485 7.48 7.99 -19.34
CA THR A 485 7.54 9.43 -19.64
C THR A 485 8.96 9.96 -19.80
N GLU A 486 9.98 9.14 -19.53
CA GLU A 486 11.35 9.58 -19.66
C GLU A 486 11.75 9.64 -21.14
N LEU A 487 12.09 10.85 -21.59
CA LEU A 487 12.87 11.10 -22.79
C LEU A 487 14.20 10.37 -22.63
N LEU A 488 14.21 9.09 -23.04
CA LEU A 488 15.40 8.26 -23.01
C LEU A 488 16.53 9.02 -23.68
N ASN A 489 17.65 9.12 -22.97
CA ASN A 489 18.85 9.70 -23.52
C ASN A 489 19.20 8.88 -24.77
N PRO A 490 19.35 9.48 -25.97
CA PRO A 490 19.58 8.74 -27.21
C PRO A 490 20.89 7.93 -27.25
N ASN A 491 21.63 7.90 -26.13
CA ASN A 491 22.84 7.11 -25.93
C ASN A 491 22.64 5.89 -25.03
N ASP A 492 21.50 5.76 -24.34
CA ASP A 492 21.15 4.52 -23.66
C ASP A 492 20.66 3.54 -24.74
N ASP A 493 21.32 2.38 -24.83
CA ASP A 493 21.03 1.36 -25.85
C ASP A 493 19.50 1.13 -25.98
N GLU A 494 19.01 0.92 -27.21
CA GLU A 494 17.59 0.73 -27.59
C GLU A 494 16.85 -0.40 -26.84
N ASP A 495 17.49 -1.03 -25.86
CA ASP A 495 16.98 -2.07 -24.98
C ASP A 495 15.94 -1.51 -23.99
N GLY A 496 14.90 -0.91 -24.55
CA GLY A 496 13.54 -1.34 -24.32
C GLY A 496 12.55 -0.23 -24.01
N ILE A 497 12.36 0.56 -25.05
CA ILE A 497 11.12 1.31 -25.26
C ILE A 497 9.97 0.30 -25.29
N ALA A 498 8.91 0.54 -24.53
CA ALA A 498 7.70 -0.26 -24.63
C ALA A 498 7.05 -0.02 -26.00
N THR A 499 7.02 -1.03 -26.85
CA THR A 499 6.34 -1.00 -28.16
C THR A 499 4.97 -1.66 -28.06
N LEU A 500 4.00 -1.20 -28.86
CA LEU A 500 2.73 -1.92 -29.00
C LEU A 500 2.96 -3.28 -29.70
N PRO A 501 2.05 -4.25 -29.53
CA PRO A 501 2.13 -5.52 -30.24
C PRO A 501 2.09 -5.35 -31.75
N THR A 502 2.61 -6.35 -32.46
CA THR A 502 2.58 -6.39 -33.92
C THR A 502 1.13 -6.24 -34.46
N PRO A 503 0.94 -5.67 -35.65
CA PRO A 503 -0.39 -5.43 -36.22
C PRO A 503 -1.22 -6.70 -36.33
N ALA A 504 -0.59 -7.83 -36.67
CA ALA A 504 -1.28 -9.13 -36.75
C ALA A 504 -1.94 -9.52 -35.43
N LEU A 505 -1.28 -9.25 -34.30
CA LEU A 505 -1.82 -9.56 -32.99
C LEU A 505 -2.88 -8.56 -32.54
N LEU A 506 -2.68 -7.27 -32.83
CA LEU A 506 -3.70 -6.24 -32.60
C LEU A 506 -4.97 -6.55 -33.39
N ILE A 507 -4.84 -6.90 -34.68
CA ILE A 507 -5.96 -7.35 -35.53
C ILE A 507 -6.68 -8.53 -34.89
N SER A 508 -5.93 -9.53 -34.42
CA SER A 508 -6.51 -10.70 -33.75
C SER A 508 -7.34 -10.31 -32.53
N GLY A 509 -6.83 -9.45 -31.65
CA GLY A 509 -7.58 -9.00 -30.47
C GLY A 509 -8.78 -8.09 -30.80
N PHE A 510 -8.61 -7.13 -31.71
CA PHE A 510 -9.67 -6.18 -32.10
C PHE A 510 -10.80 -6.82 -32.91
N ARG A 511 -10.56 -7.95 -33.57
CA ARG A 511 -11.59 -8.66 -34.35
C ARG A 511 -12.79 -9.08 -33.50
N TYR A 512 -12.57 -9.33 -32.21
CA TYR A 512 -13.60 -9.85 -31.30
C TYR A 512 -14.22 -8.79 -30.40
N LEU A 513 -13.97 -7.50 -30.69
CA LEU A 513 -14.46 -6.35 -29.94
C LEU A 513 -15.56 -5.59 -30.71
N PRO A 514 -16.72 -6.22 -31.04
CA PRO A 514 -17.73 -5.59 -31.90
C PRO A 514 -18.42 -4.39 -31.24
N HIS A 515 -18.42 -4.33 -29.91
CA HIS A 515 -19.07 -3.28 -29.11
C HIS A 515 -18.12 -2.18 -28.64
N LEU A 516 -16.83 -2.26 -28.98
CA LEU A 516 -15.86 -1.24 -28.60
C LEU A 516 -16.25 0.09 -29.27
N THR A 517 -16.53 1.11 -28.46
CA THR A 517 -16.96 2.44 -28.89
C THR A 517 -15.88 3.51 -28.72
N MET A 518 -14.93 3.28 -27.80
CA MET A 518 -13.86 4.21 -27.43
C MET A 518 -12.52 3.49 -27.32
N LEU A 519 -11.49 4.07 -27.93
CA LEU A 519 -10.10 3.64 -27.81
C LEU A 519 -9.26 4.83 -27.34
N LYS A 520 -8.76 4.77 -26.11
CA LYS A 520 -7.80 5.72 -25.56
C LYS A 520 -6.40 5.13 -25.63
N VAL A 521 -5.41 5.91 -26.04
CA VAL A 521 -4.00 5.53 -26.11
C VAL A 521 -3.21 6.65 -25.45
N ALA A 522 -2.42 6.35 -24.43
CA ALA A 522 -1.73 7.36 -23.62
C ALA A 522 -0.26 7.02 -23.40
N GLY A 523 0.66 7.97 -23.61
CA GLY A 523 2.09 7.85 -23.29
C GLY A 523 2.92 6.89 -24.14
N TRP A 524 2.44 6.50 -25.32
CA TRP A 524 3.17 5.57 -26.22
C TRP A 524 4.08 6.32 -27.19
N MET A 525 5.36 5.94 -27.25
CA MET A 525 6.35 6.58 -28.13
C MET A 525 6.13 6.30 -29.62
N ASP A 526 5.35 5.28 -29.96
CA ASP A 526 4.94 4.98 -31.32
C ASP A 526 3.64 4.17 -31.28
N ILE A 527 2.60 4.65 -31.96
CA ILE A 527 1.32 3.95 -32.12
C ILE A 527 1.03 3.58 -33.59
N ASP A 528 2.03 3.65 -34.47
CA ASP A 528 1.86 3.36 -35.89
C ASP A 528 1.41 1.91 -36.13
N GLU A 529 1.95 0.95 -35.38
CA GLU A 529 1.52 -0.46 -35.42
C GLU A 529 0.01 -0.63 -35.13
N LEU A 530 -0.53 0.21 -34.24
CA LEU A 530 -1.97 0.24 -33.96
C LEU A 530 -2.76 0.81 -35.13
N LEU A 531 -2.30 1.88 -35.76
CA LEU A 531 -2.95 2.47 -36.93
C LEU A 531 -2.90 1.51 -38.13
N GLU A 532 -1.76 0.88 -38.36
CA GLU A 532 -1.56 -0.15 -39.40
C GLU A 532 -2.51 -1.33 -39.21
N ALA A 533 -2.71 -1.80 -37.97
CA ALA A 533 -3.67 -2.86 -37.67
C ALA A 533 -5.09 -2.56 -38.19
N PHE A 534 -5.53 -1.29 -38.17
CA PHE A 534 -6.82 -0.88 -38.70
C PHE A 534 -6.84 -0.62 -40.21
N ILE A 535 -5.68 -0.40 -40.83
CA ILE A 535 -5.53 -0.18 -42.28
C ILE A 535 -5.46 -1.52 -43.03
N LEU A 536 -4.76 -2.51 -42.46
CA LEU A 536 -4.50 -3.80 -43.10
C LEU A 536 -5.81 -4.56 -43.36
N LYS A 537 -6.10 -4.78 -44.65
CA LYS A 537 -7.24 -5.59 -45.11
C LYS A 537 -6.79 -7.03 -45.28
N GLY A 538 -7.25 -7.92 -44.40
CA GLY A 538 -7.34 -9.36 -44.70
C GLY A 538 -6.02 -10.14 -44.78
N LEU A 539 -5.27 -10.22 -43.68
CA LEU A 539 -4.17 -11.18 -43.53
C LEU A 539 -4.60 -12.66 -43.50
N ASP A 540 -5.90 -12.97 -43.61
CA ASP A 540 -6.42 -14.33 -43.44
C ASP A 540 -6.36 -15.22 -44.69
N SER A 541 -5.95 -14.73 -45.86
CA SER A 541 -6.20 -15.46 -47.12
C SER A 541 -4.98 -16.02 -47.86
N SER A 542 -3.79 -16.15 -47.25
CA SER A 542 -2.63 -16.64 -48.01
C SER A 542 -1.72 -17.68 -47.34
N SER A 543 -2.09 -18.31 -46.22
CA SER A 543 -1.23 -19.33 -45.60
C SER A 543 -1.88 -20.68 -45.29
N GLU A 544 -3.14 -20.92 -45.68
CA GLU A 544 -3.72 -22.27 -45.60
C GLU A 544 -3.56 -23.01 -46.93
N SER A 545 -2.47 -23.76 -47.00
CA SER A 545 -2.31 -25.02 -47.74
C SER A 545 -2.33 -24.96 -49.28
N ASP A 546 -1.16 -25.28 -49.86
CA ASP A 546 -1.01 -25.82 -51.22
C ASP A 546 -1.69 -27.21 -51.32
N VAL A 547 -3.01 -27.27 -51.13
CA VAL A 547 -3.80 -28.41 -51.60
C VAL A 547 -4.40 -27.98 -52.92
N GLU A 548 -3.82 -28.49 -54.01
CA GLU A 548 -4.39 -28.46 -55.35
C GLU A 548 -5.77 -29.13 -55.31
N VAL A 549 -6.83 -28.38 -54.98
CA VAL A 549 -8.20 -28.81 -55.19
C VAL A 549 -8.64 -28.32 -56.56
N ASP A 550 -8.97 -29.32 -57.37
CA ASP A 550 -9.32 -29.25 -58.78
C ASP A 550 -10.46 -28.24 -59.06
N VAL A 551 -10.19 -27.38 -60.03
CA VAL A 551 -10.96 -26.22 -60.44
C VAL A 551 -12.16 -26.69 -61.26
N ASN A 552 -13.39 -26.66 -60.72
CA ASN A 552 -14.63 -26.66 -61.54
C ASN A 552 -15.93 -26.34 -60.78
N ASP A 553 -15.96 -25.37 -59.87
CA ASP A 553 -17.25 -24.80 -59.43
C ASP A 553 -17.13 -23.30 -59.12
N VAL A 554 -17.07 -22.50 -60.19
CA VAL A 554 -17.04 -21.03 -60.15
C VAL A 554 -18.48 -20.53 -60.06
N ALA A 555 -19.03 -20.51 -58.85
CA ALA A 555 -20.20 -19.70 -58.52
C ALA A 555 -19.72 -18.39 -57.87
N LEU A 556 -19.88 -17.29 -58.62
CA LEU A 556 -19.88 -15.88 -58.21
C LEU A 556 -19.94 -15.65 -56.68
N SER A 557 -18.80 -15.69 -55.99
CA SER A 557 -18.71 -15.24 -54.60
C SER A 557 -18.67 -13.72 -54.60
N ASP A 558 -19.79 -13.16 -54.17
CA ASP A 558 -20.09 -11.76 -53.88
C ASP A 558 -18.86 -11.00 -53.33
N HIS A 559 -18.64 -9.78 -53.82
CA HIS A 559 -17.47 -8.96 -53.54
C HIS A 559 -17.23 -8.83 -52.04
N GLY A 560 -16.24 -9.59 -51.55
CA GLY A 560 -15.95 -9.79 -50.12
C GLY A 560 -15.75 -8.47 -49.38
N HIS A 561 -16.80 -8.01 -48.72
CA HIS A 561 -16.71 -6.99 -47.71
C HIS A 561 -15.96 -7.58 -46.51
N HIS A 562 -14.65 -7.37 -46.46
CA HIS A 562 -13.89 -7.68 -45.26
C HIS A 562 -14.51 -6.93 -44.08
N PRO A 563 -14.88 -7.63 -42.99
CA PRO A 563 -15.50 -6.99 -41.84
C PRO A 563 -14.56 -5.94 -41.26
N THR A 564 -15.05 -4.71 -41.11
CA THR A 564 -14.29 -3.63 -40.49
C THR A 564 -13.98 -3.97 -39.04
N LEU A 565 -12.71 -3.83 -38.63
CA LEU A 565 -12.31 -4.03 -37.22
C LEU A 565 -13.02 -3.03 -36.31
N CYS A 566 -13.63 -3.54 -35.24
CA CYS A 566 -14.42 -2.78 -34.26
C CYS A 566 -15.44 -1.86 -34.96
N PRO A 567 -16.52 -2.38 -35.57
CA PRO A 567 -17.47 -1.58 -36.34
C PRO A 567 -18.21 -0.53 -35.51
N SER A 568 -18.21 -0.63 -34.18
CA SER A 568 -18.80 0.34 -33.25
C SER A 568 -17.82 1.42 -32.77
N LEU A 569 -16.53 1.32 -33.10
CA LEU A 569 -15.51 2.23 -32.60
C LEU A 569 -15.65 3.59 -33.28
N ARG A 570 -15.93 4.63 -32.47
CA ARG A 570 -16.22 6.00 -32.93
C ARG A 570 -15.38 7.05 -32.21
N HIS A 571 -14.81 6.75 -31.06
CA HIS A 571 -14.06 7.72 -30.26
C HIS A 571 -12.61 7.26 -30.13
N PHE A 572 -11.69 8.14 -30.47
CA PHE A 572 -10.25 7.93 -30.35
C PHE A 572 -9.66 9.06 -29.52
N GLU A 573 -8.82 8.72 -28.54
CA GLU A 573 -8.10 9.69 -27.73
C GLU A 573 -6.62 9.30 -27.68
N PHE A 574 -5.76 10.08 -28.31
CA PHE A 574 -4.31 9.90 -28.30
C PHE A 574 -3.69 10.98 -27.40
N GLN A 575 -3.29 10.59 -26.20
CA GLN A 575 -2.73 11.48 -25.19
C GLN A 575 -1.22 11.23 -25.10
N ASP A 576 -0.40 12.26 -25.26
CA ASP A 576 1.06 12.16 -25.11
C ASP A 576 1.66 10.96 -25.87
N SER A 577 1.12 10.64 -27.04
CA SER A 577 1.51 9.49 -27.86
C SER A 577 1.91 9.95 -29.26
N TYR A 578 2.96 9.38 -29.81
CA TYR A 578 3.48 9.75 -31.12
C TYR A 578 2.97 8.80 -32.21
N PHE A 579 2.72 9.35 -33.39
CA PHE A 579 2.29 8.64 -34.60
C PHE A 579 2.70 9.40 -35.85
N THR A 580 2.81 8.69 -36.96
CA THR A 580 3.01 9.26 -38.29
C THR A 580 1.69 9.86 -38.82
N PRO A 581 1.63 11.17 -39.13
CA PRO A 581 0.40 11.83 -39.59
C PRO A 581 -0.23 11.21 -40.84
N GLU A 582 0.60 10.71 -41.78
CA GLU A 582 0.14 10.04 -42.99
C GLU A 582 -0.62 8.75 -42.67
N LEU A 583 -0.14 7.96 -41.70
CA LEU A 583 -0.81 6.75 -41.23
C LEU A 583 -2.13 7.08 -40.55
N LEU A 584 -2.18 8.14 -39.73
CA LEU A 584 -3.43 8.61 -39.14
C LEU A 584 -4.47 8.98 -40.22
N ILE A 585 -4.07 9.74 -41.24
CA ILE A 585 -4.97 10.12 -42.34
C ILE A 585 -5.44 8.89 -43.11
N GLN A 586 -4.53 7.96 -43.42
CA GLN A 586 -4.86 6.73 -44.12
C GLN A 586 -5.87 5.89 -43.33
N PHE A 587 -5.63 5.72 -42.03
CA PHE A 587 -6.55 5.07 -41.11
C PHE A 587 -7.95 5.71 -41.13
N LEU A 588 -8.04 7.03 -41.01
CA LEU A 588 -9.31 7.76 -41.03
C LEU A 588 -10.04 7.62 -42.38
N GLN A 589 -9.30 7.65 -43.49
CA GLN A 589 -9.86 7.44 -44.83
C GLN A 589 -10.41 6.04 -45.03
N GLU A 590 -9.70 5.00 -44.57
CA GLU A 590 -10.17 3.63 -44.69
C GLU A 590 -11.43 3.39 -43.85
N ARG A 591 -11.50 3.92 -42.63
CA ARG A 591 -12.74 3.87 -41.84
C ARG A 591 -13.90 4.64 -42.49
N TYR A 592 -13.63 5.80 -43.09
CA TYR A 592 -14.64 6.58 -43.82
C TYR A 592 -15.18 5.79 -45.04
N LYS A 593 -14.29 5.17 -45.83
CA LYS A 593 -14.65 4.33 -46.99
C LYS A 593 -15.47 3.11 -46.57
N ALA A 594 -15.19 2.54 -45.40
CA ALA A 594 -15.95 1.44 -44.82
C ALA A 594 -17.33 1.87 -44.28
N GLY A 595 -17.69 3.16 -44.34
CA GLY A 595 -18.95 3.69 -43.80
C GLY A 595 -18.94 3.84 -42.28
N VAL A 596 -17.77 3.76 -41.64
CA VAL A 596 -17.60 3.77 -40.19
C VAL A 596 -16.90 5.07 -39.76
N ARG A 597 -17.61 6.20 -39.89
CA ARG A 597 -17.04 7.52 -39.61
C ARG A 597 -16.65 7.67 -38.13
N VAL A 598 -15.46 8.20 -37.88
CA VAL A 598 -14.98 8.54 -36.52
C VAL A 598 -15.78 9.74 -36.00
N GLY A 599 -16.43 9.54 -34.85
CA GLY A 599 -17.24 10.57 -34.19
C GLY A 599 -16.38 11.61 -33.50
N MET A 600 -15.40 11.17 -32.72
CA MET A 600 -14.50 12.06 -32.00
C MET A 600 -13.06 11.56 -32.15
N LEU A 601 -12.16 12.47 -32.48
CA LEU A 601 -10.72 12.26 -32.39
C LEU A 601 -10.12 13.36 -31.52
N ARG A 602 -9.53 12.96 -30.40
CA ARG A 602 -8.80 13.84 -29.48
C ARG A 602 -7.31 13.51 -29.54
N VAL A 603 -6.47 14.51 -29.76
CA VAL A 603 -5.00 14.36 -29.82
C VAL A 603 -4.37 15.38 -28.88
N THR A 604 -3.36 14.98 -28.12
CA THR A 604 -2.54 15.89 -27.30
C THR A 604 -1.17 16.08 -27.94
N GLY A 605 -0.76 17.33 -28.16
CA GLY A 605 0.55 17.68 -28.74
C GLY A 605 0.50 18.31 -30.13
N ASP A 606 1.56 19.05 -30.49
CA ASP A 606 1.69 19.78 -31.76
C ASP A 606 2.19 18.87 -32.91
N LEU A 607 1.56 17.71 -33.09
CA LEU A 607 2.00 16.70 -34.07
C LEU A 607 1.48 16.97 -35.49
N LEU A 608 0.43 17.78 -35.65
CA LEU A 608 -0.21 18.05 -36.93
C LEU A 608 0.00 19.50 -37.36
N ASP A 609 0.41 19.72 -38.61
CA ASP A 609 0.38 21.05 -39.21
C ASP A 609 -1.06 21.48 -39.60
N GLU A 610 -1.25 22.75 -39.96
CA GLU A 610 -2.60 23.26 -40.28
C GLU A 610 -3.22 22.59 -41.52
N HIS A 611 -2.39 22.12 -42.45
CA HIS A 611 -2.88 21.41 -43.62
C HIS A 611 -3.45 20.05 -43.22
N LEU A 612 -2.71 19.28 -42.42
CA LEU A 612 -3.12 17.99 -41.90
C LEU A 612 -4.34 18.11 -40.99
N ARG A 613 -4.41 19.12 -40.12
CA ARG A 613 -5.60 19.42 -39.30
C ARG A 613 -6.86 19.61 -40.14
N SER A 614 -6.75 20.32 -41.26
CA SER A 614 -7.87 20.53 -42.18
C SER A 614 -8.37 19.20 -42.78
N ILE A 615 -7.44 18.32 -43.18
CA ILE A 615 -7.77 16.98 -43.70
C ILE A 615 -8.46 16.14 -42.61
N VAL A 616 -7.91 16.11 -41.39
CA VAL A 616 -8.49 15.36 -40.26
C VAL A 616 -9.90 15.85 -39.95
N ARG A 617 -10.13 17.17 -39.84
CA ARG A 617 -11.45 17.78 -39.62
C ARG A 617 -12.48 17.40 -40.69
N ALA A 618 -12.05 17.15 -41.93
CA ALA A 618 -12.95 16.69 -42.99
C ALA A 618 -13.35 15.21 -42.83
N LEU A 619 -12.50 14.39 -42.20
CA LEU A 619 -12.70 12.94 -42.06
C LEU A 619 -13.45 12.55 -40.77
N VAL A 620 -13.30 13.33 -39.68
CA VAL A 620 -13.98 13.09 -38.40
C VAL A 620 -15.21 13.99 -38.22
N LEU A 621 -16.07 13.73 -37.22
CA LEU A 621 -17.17 14.65 -36.87
C LEU A 621 -16.71 15.74 -35.89
N GLU A 622 -15.92 15.37 -34.89
CA GLU A 622 -15.34 16.27 -33.90
C GLU A 622 -13.83 15.99 -33.77
N PHE A 623 -13.03 17.05 -33.89
CA PHE A 623 -11.58 17.00 -33.71
C PHE A 623 -11.18 17.95 -32.58
N ILE A 624 -10.53 17.41 -31.55
CA ILE A 624 -10.04 18.16 -30.39
C ILE A 624 -8.53 17.99 -30.34
N GLU A 625 -7.81 19.11 -30.29
CA GLU A 625 -6.37 19.14 -30.15
C GLU A 625 -6.04 19.90 -28.87
N ASP A 626 -5.47 19.19 -27.89
CA ASP A 626 -5.05 19.78 -26.64
C ASP A 626 -3.56 20.09 -26.69
N THR A 627 -3.20 21.26 -26.17
CA THR A 627 -1.79 21.55 -25.87
C THR A 627 -1.30 20.58 -24.79
N PRO A 628 -0.06 20.08 -24.86
CA PRO A 628 0.52 19.25 -23.79
C PRO A 628 0.29 19.95 -22.47
N ASN A 629 -0.48 19.34 -21.57
CA ASN A 629 -0.68 19.93 -20.24
C ASN A 629 0.68 19.94 -19.54
N ASP A 630 1.05 21.07 -18.93
CA ASP A 630 2.13 21.11 -17.95
C ASP A 630 1.73 20.19 -16.77
N LEU A 631 2.04 18.90 -16.88
CA LEU A 631 1.53 17.75 -16.10
C LEU A 631 1.78 17.81 -14.58
N ASN A 632 2.32 18.90 -14.04
CA ASN A 632 2.62 19.05 -12.61
C ASN A 632 1.45 19.56 -11.74
N ASN A 633 0.29 19.90 -12.29
CA ASN A 633 -0.76 20.60 -11.52
C ASN A 633 -2.09 19.84 -11.29
N SER A 634 -2.25 18.58 -11.69
CA SER A 634 -3.58 17.91 -11.67
C SER A 634 -3.77 16.65 -10.82
N GLU A 635 -2.78 16.18 -10.06
CA GLU A 635 -3.01 15.14 -9.03
C GLU A 635 -3.08 15.73 -7.62
N VAL A 636 -4.32 15.99 -7.16
CA VAL A 636 -4.68 16.32 -5.75
C VAL A 636 -5.83 15.43 -5.30
#